data_AF-A0A6V2KI41-F1
#
_entry.id   AF-A0A6V2KI41-F1
#
_cell.length_a   1.000
_cell.length_b   1.000
_cell.length_c   1.000
_cell.angle_alpha   90.00
_cell.angle_beta   90.00
_cell.angle_gamma   90.00
#
_symmetry.space_group_name_H-M   'P 1'
#
loop_
_entity.id
_entity.type
_entity.pdbx_description
1 polymer ?
#
loop_
_entity_poly.entity_id
_entity_poly.type
_entity_poly.pdbx_seq_one_letter_code
_entity_poly.pdbx_strand_id
1 'polypeptide(L)'
;MSRRKRQNIHLLSKMCFTPLTIMVYLAFVASGPRRIEAALSCTDSTECVALYHPNSRCVKNSCSNPFSSGCLFNMNTTTAAQNDVHFESVRVCNSDDPPHALEKGLCRLSKFNYTELRINVGNWETTAFYAWVAQILLSELLDVPVSLEIGHGIDSSKPTLNFYDEENSFPYATTAYDYASLREGNRLSDCLSTNDTSVPCSHAIMEVWNGQTSLLASENTAGHIEPAEGNGMVGKLGWYVPSFVIERHPEVSSFWGLQNQREKMASMFKRPYTWEKYCQLLSPTNCSSSFYDGVARRWPETDAERGVYYKSQLYTGHFADTAKNNCTANPTTCSGHIVDAPCSWSTNLEQQAFWNDIYLESDGPNEPNDSYSYGQMIQILRAANETKSNIIMWWWKPDGLVLEFAGTDAELHPVTLPPASEICVAKRVGPGVNGRCSSDISVRRGTKAGSCDNDHHALKKVVCSRLYSDTYDVSPPRRSPAYDFIKSIQVTDLEMEDMLKHWALRGVDKYGYDGRDAVCTWVRDNLDDLQRFIPRGYPRTLDGRNRYKESYMYAAMAMGIVALIVVFSTTFVTYHQRDTRILRLANVQFLILMLIGFSFVSLGAILFATQPSLVSCTMRQWLVTIGYTLGLVPLVVKVGAINKLVRSARKMKRVVLSRKYLFQVVLSIVTIAIIYLIAWSIVDAPTRTEEWNLSEKDLDFITVNVDCSSRYQFWVYITLAWEFMLCLSACVLSVQARKVAQEFNESHLLFALAFSHFAFLSMRAVTQILSSTGSASVRAAVASFLLSSDVLTAISIYFIPKFIIIAKKKPTALKKVTISGMSGVSGASDFSQGGSEAFQSEAGGRRAVILSEANARAKEIQPAAAPSNTKRQVRWVTGWSKNGQSAPSPRLSLSKTTFPQHHQKKEEDSDESSISINNDIESSEESSHDTQQSQHQLKLERVQDDSQSQVDRIKHDASTQKRGIVALRGDEGNEEEKEELCSSTESSDEQFYQNAKIP
;
A
#
# COMPACT_ATOMS: atom_id res chain seq x y z
N MET A 1 -11.23 -56.91 -22.44
CA MET A 1 -11.80 -55.96 -23.44
C MET A 1 -12.89 -55.11 -22.81
N SER A 2 -13.07 -53.89 -23.31
CA SER A 2 -14.17 -52.95 -23.06
C SER A 2 -15.57 -53.55 -22.84
N ARG A 3 -16.33 -53.02 -21.87
CA ARG A 3 -17.55 -52.20 -22.15
C ARG A 3 -18.08 -51.44 -20.90
N ARG A 4 -18.63 -50.24 -21.15
CA ARG A 4 -19.32 -49.37 -20.18
C ARG A 4 -20.83 -49.64 -20.18
N LYS A 5 -21.52 -49.44 -19.03
CA LYS A 5 -22.69 -48.51 -18.82
C LYS A 5 -23.75 -49.03 -17.83
N ARG A 6 -24.15 -48.15 -16.88
CA ARG A 6 -25.53 -47.89 -16.38
C ARG A 6 -26.25 -49.06 -15.63
N GLN A 7 -27.26 -48.87 -14.77
CA GLN A 7 -27.83 -47.69 -14.06
C GLN A 7 -28.66 -48.15 -12.84
N ASN A 8 -28.86 -47.24 -11.88
CA ASN A 8 -30.01 -47.08 -10.97
C ASN A 8 -30.55 -48.25 -10.08
N ILE A 9 -30.52 -47.97 -8.75
CA ILE A 9 -31.65 -48.01 -7.79
C ILE A 9 -32.49 -49.30 -7.66
N HIS A 10 -32.33 -49.99 -6.51
CA HIS A 10 -33.35 -50.44 -5.54
C HIS A 10 -32.62 -51.29 -4.45
N LEU A 11 -33.09 -51.55 -3.22
CA LEU A 11 -33.91 -50.80 -2.25
C LEU A 11 -33.95 -51.61 -0.93
N LEU A 12 -33.68 -50.97 0.22
CA LEU A 12 -34.06 -51.37 1.61
C LEU A 12 -33.73 -52.77 2.19
N SER A 13 -33.53 -52.76 3.52
CA SER A 13 -33.79 -53.85 4.49
C SER A 13 -32.77 -55.01 4.57
N LYS A 14 -32.22 -55.39 5.74
CA LYS A 14 -32.29 -54.82 7.12
C LYS A 14 -31.15 -55.43 7.98
N MET A 15 -30.74 -54.70 9.04
CA MET A 15 -30.32 -55.17 10.39
C MET A 15 -29.31 -56.35 10.50
N CYS A 16 -28.26 -56.30 11.32
CA CYS A 16 -28.17 -55.80 12.70
C CYS A 16 -26.72 -55.42 13.06
N PHE A 17 -26.51 -54.32 13.79
CA PHE A 17 -25.34 -54.13 14.67
C PHE A 17 -25.72 -53.30 15.91
N THR A 18 -24.89 -53.35 16.94
CA THR A 18 -25.24 -53.08 18.35
C THR A 18 -25.15 -51.61 18.77
N PRO A 19 -25.88 -51.18 19.83
CA PRO A 19 -25.98 -49.76 20.21
C PRO A 19 -24.74 -49.18 20.92
N LEU A 20 -23.70 -49.98 21.20
CA LEU A 20 -22.58 -49.58 22.05
C LEU A 20 -21.63 -48.58 21.38
N THR A 21 -21.49 -48.61 20.06
CA THR A 21 -20.60 -47.70 19.31
C THR A 21 -21.13 -46.27 19.19
N ILE A 22 -22.45 -46.07 19.30
CA ILE A 22 -23.05 -44.72 19.19
C ILE A 22 -22.76 -43.88 20.45
N MET A 23 -22.72 -44.50 21.64
CA MET A 23 -22.30 -43.82 22.87
C MET A 23 -20.83 -43.36 22.81
N VAL A 24 -19.94 -44.18 22.23
CA VAL A 24 -18.52 -43.79 22.05
C VAL A 24 -18.37 -42.66 21.03
N TYR A 25 -19.13 -42.67 19.93
CA TYR A 25 -19.07 -41.61 18.93
C TYR A 25 -19.67 -40.28 19.44
N LEU A 26 -20.75 -40.32 20.22
CA LEU A 26 -21.32 -39.11 20.83
C LEU A 26 -20.43 -38.55 21.96
N ALA A 27 -19.69 -39.41 22.67
CA ALA A 27 -18.66 -38.95 23.61
C ALA A 27 -17.50 -38.22 22.89
N PHE A 28 -16.99 -38.79 21.80
CA PHE A 28 -15.88 -38.20 21.02
C PHE A 28 -16.24 -36.90 20.27
N VAL A 29 -17.52 -36.70 19.93
CA VAL A 29 -17.99 -35.44 19.31
C VAL A 29 -18.31 -34.35 20.35
N ALA A 30 -18.48 -34.73 21.63
CA ALA A 30 -18.64 -33.78 22.74
C ALA A 30 -17.31 -33.26 23.32
N SER A 31 -16.17 -33.81 22.89
CA SER A 31 -14.83 -33.43 23.34
C SER A 31 -13.99 -32.81 22.21
N GLY A 32 -14.48 -31.72 21.61
CA GLY A 32 -13.57 -30.77 20.97
C GLY A 32 -12.60 -30.18 22.02
N PRO A 33 -11.40 -29.72 21.63
CA PRO A 33 -10.50 -29.06 22.56
C PRO A 33 -11.21 -27.86 23.17
N ARG A 34 -11.50 -27.92 24.48
CA ARG A 34 -12.13 -26.80 25.18
C ARG A 34 -11.20 -25.60 25.07
N ARG A 35 -11.82 -24.41 24.93
CA ARG A 35 -11.12 -23.13 25.06
C ARG A 35 -10.26 -23.17 26.33
N ILE A 36 -9.03 -22.68 26.24
CA ILE A 36 -8.24 -22.41 27.44
C ILE A 36 -9.04 -21.35 28.21
N GLU A 37 -9.60 -21.72 29.36
CA GLU A 37 -10.55 -20.90 30.12
C GLU A 37 -9.82 -19.74 30.83
N ALA A 38 -9.51 -18.73 30.03
CA ALA A 38 -9.06 -17.42 30.48
C ALA A 38 -9.59 -16.39 29.46
N ALA A 39 -10.66 -15.72 29.89
CA ALA A 39 -11.24 -14.51 29.34
C ALA A 39 -12.21 -13.99 30.40
N LEU A 40 -12.29 -12.67 30.59
CA LEU A 40 -12.89 -12.07 31.79
C LEU A 40 -14.37 -12.46 31.90
N SER A 41 -14.68 -13.37 32.83
CA SER A 41 -15.97 -14.07 32.90
C SER A 41 -17.08 -13.14 33.33
N CYS A 42 -18.26 -13.25 32.70
CA CYS A 42 -19.39 -12.37 32.95
C CYS A 42 -20.74 -13.08 32.88
N THR A 43 -21.69 -12.53 33.63
CA THR A 43 -23.11 -12.89 33.65
C THR A 43 -23.99 -11.83 33.00
N ASP A 44 -23.59 -10.56 33.07
CA ASP A 44 -24.21 -9.43 32.40
C ASP A 44 -23.15 -8.42 31.88
N SER A 45 -23.54 -7.53 30.97
CA SER A 45 -22.65 -6.50 30.44
C SER A 45 -22.28 -5.42 31.47
N THR A 46 -23.10 -5.20 32.51
CA THR A 46 -22.75 -4.27 33.61
C THR A 46 -21.49 -4.73 34.37
N GLU A 47 -21.26 -6.04 34.46
CA GLU A 47 -20.07 -6.65 35.04
C GLU A 47 -18.82 -6.30 34.22
N CYS A 48 -18.90 -6.39 32.88
CA CYS A 48 -17.81 -5.98 31.97
C CYS A 48 -17.51 -4.48 31.98
N VAL A 49 -18.55 -3.65 32.15
CA VAL A 49 -18.39 -2.19 32.30
C VAL A 49 -17.68 -1.83 33.61
N ALA A 50 -17.97 -2.56 34.70
CA ALA A 50 -17.35 -2.33 36.00
C ALA A 50 -15.93 -2.92 36.13
N LEU A 51 -15.65 -4.04 35.46
CA LEU A 51 -14.39 -4.77 35.57
C LEU A 51 -13.36 -4.39 34.50
N TYR A 52 -13.78 -3.95 33.30
CA TYR A 52 -12.87 -3.72 32.17
C TYR A 52 -13.00 -2.31 31.57
N HIS A 53 -14.03 -2.04 30.78
CA HIS A 53 -14.15 -0.77 30.05
C HIS A 53 -15.62 -0.45 29.71
N PRO A 54 -16.07 0.83 29.72
CA PRO A 54 -17.46 1.20 29.45
C PRO A 54 -18.06 0.72 28.11
N ASN A 55 -17.22 0.49 27.10
CA ASN A 55 -17.65 -0.03 25.80
C ASN A 55 -17.56 -1.58 25.69
N SER A 56 -17.19 -2.28 26.78
CA SER A 56 -17.18 -3.75 26.84
C SER A 56 -18.58 -4.30 27.18
N ARG A 57 -18.87 -5.50 26.69
CA ARG A 57 -20.19 -6.16 26.81
C ARG A 57 -20.02 -7.67 26.93
N CYS A 58 -20.96 -8.32 27.59
CA CYS A 58 -20.88 -9.75 27.85
C CYS A 58 -21.30 -10.58 26.64
N VAL A 59 -20.38 -11.39 26.11
CA VAL A 59 -20.53 -12.21 24.90
C VAL A 59 -20.04 -13.62 25.18
N LYS A 60 -20.91 -14.63 25.08
CA LYS A 60 -20.58 -16.04 25.39
C LYS A 60 -20.01 -16.23 26.82
N ASN A 61 -20.51 -15.48 27.79
CA ASN A 61 -20.02 -15.40 29.19
C ASN A 61 -18.58 -14.86 29.33
N SER A 62 -18.09 -14.10 28.34
CA SER A 62 -16.80 -13.40 28.35
C SER A 62 -16.98 -11.92 27.99
N CYS A 63 -16.21 -11.02 28.61
CA CYS A 63 -16.21 -9.61 28.23
C CYS A 63 -15.53 -9.39 26.87
N SER A 64 -16.20 -8.67 25.98
CA SER A 64 -15.72 -8.36 24.62
C SER A 64 -14.61 -7.31 24.61
N ASN A 65 -13.75 -7.35 23.60
CA ASN A 65 -12.79 -6.28 23.33
C ASN A 65 -13.52 -4.96 22.94
N PRO A 66 -13.37 -3.86 23.71
CA PRO A 66 -13.99 -2.57 23.40
C PRO A 66 -13.36 -1.87 22.18
N PHE A 67 -12.15 -2.25 21.77
CA PHE A 67 -11.39 -1.62 20.68
C PHE A 67 -11.51 -2.35 19.35
N SER A 68 -12.44 -3.30 19.22
CA SER A 68 -12.60 -4.13 18.01
C SER A 68 -12.86 -3.34 16.72
N SER A 69 -13.25 -2.05 16.79
CA SER A 69 -13.35 -1.13 15.64
C SER A 69 -12.26 -0.05 15.53
N GLY A 70 -11.28 -0.07 16.43
CA GLY A 70 -10.17 0.89 16.55
C GLY A 70 -9.95 1.34 17.99
N CYS A 71 -8.69 1.50 18.40
CA CYS A 71 -8.31 2.14 19.66
C CYS A 71 -8.74 3.61 19.68
N LEU A 72 -8.20 4.40 18.74
CA LEU A 72 -8.37 5.85 18.69
C LEU A 72 -9.83 6.22 18.38
N PHE A 73 -10.48 5.42 17.52
CA PHE A 73 -11.90 5.56 17.23
C PHE A 73 -12.79 5.40 18.47
N ASN A 74 -12.55 4.40 19.33
CA ASN A 74 -13.40 4.15 20.50
C ASN A 74 -13.05 5.06 21.69
N MET A 75 -11.78 5.43 21.91
CA MET A 75 -11.37 6.37 22.96
C MET A 75 -12.02 7.77 22.80
N ASN A 76 -12.31 8.19 21.56
CA ASN A 76 -13.05 9.41 21.23
C ASN A 76 -14.48 9.46 21.84
N THR A 77 -14.99 8.36 22.41
CA THR A 77 -16.34 8.28 23.00
C THR A 77 -16.39 8.42 24.53
N THR A 78 -15.27 8.31 25.24
CA THR A 78 -15.24 8.17 26.71
C THR A 78 -14.77 9.41 27.47
N THR A 79 -14.01 10.32 26.85
CA THR A 79 -13.43 11.51 27.51
C THR A 79 -13.86 12.82 26.84
N ALA A 80 -14.80 13.54 27.47
CA ALA A 80 -15.34 14.81 26.96
C ALA A 80 -14.46 16.05 27.25
N ALA A 81 -13.12 15.90 27.26
CA ALA A 81 -12.19 16.97 27.60
C ALA A 81 -10.86 16.89 26.82
N GLN A 82 -10.55 17.98 26.10
CA GLN A 82 -9.20 18.40 25.69
C GLN A 82 -8.38 17.44 24.80
N ASN A 83 -8.78 17.31 23.53
CA ASN A 83 -8.07 17.95 22.40
C ASN A 83 -8.88 17.81 21.09
N ASP A 84 -8.67 18.71 20.11
CA ASP A 84 -9.51 18.87 18.90
C ASP A 84 -9.36 17.76 17.82
N VAL A 85 -8.88 16.56 18.17
CA VAL A 85 -8.55 15.49 17.21
C VAL A 85 -9.66 14.41 17.16
N HIS A 86 -10.75 14.70 16.45
CA HIS A 86 -11.80 13.71 16.20
C HIS A 86 -11.38 12.65 15.16
N PHE A 87 -11.17 11.41 15.62
CA PHE A 87 -11.03 10.24 14.75
C PHE A 87 -12.40 9.77 14.25
N GLU A 88 -12.82 10.29 13.09
CA GLU A 88 -14.12 9.95 12.47
C GLU A 88 -14.16 8.56 11.80
N SER A 89 -13.02 7.94 11.52
CA SER A 89 -12.95 6.67 10.75
C SER A 89 -12.48 5.49 11.58
N VAL A 90 -13.24 4.40 11.55
CA VAL A 90 -12.79 3.07 12.00
C VAL A 90 -11.52 2.62 11.28
N ARG A 91 -10.80 1.67 11.90
CA ARG A 91 -9.58 1.04 11.38
C ARG A 91 -9.76 0.35 10.02
N VAL A 92 -8.65 0.09 9.34
CA VAL A 92 -8.60 -0.80 8.18
C VAL A 92 -8.81 -2.27 8.59
N CYS A 93 -9.50 -3.06 7.76
CA CYS A 93 -9.69 -4.50 7.94
C CYS A 93 -8.40 -5.29 7.63
N ASN A 94 -8.14 -6.40 8.34
CA ASN A 94 -7.00 -7.29 8.15
C ASN A 94 -7.44 -8.76 7.93
N SER A 95 -6.49 -9.70 7.79
CA SER A 95 -6.78 -11.13 7.53
C SER A 95 -7.40 -11.88 8.71
N ASP A 96 -7.24 -11.34 9.91
CA ASP A 96 -7.62 -11.96 11.17
C ASP A 96 -9.08 -11.60 11.56
N ASP A 97 -9.66 -10.63 10.84
CA ASP A 97 -11.01 -10.14 11.06
C ASP A 97 -12.10 -11.21 10.77
N PRO A 98 -13.16 -11.29 11.60
CA PRO A 98 -14.25 -12.20 11.35
C PRO A 98 -14.94 -11.87 10.01
N PRO A 99 -15.43 -12.85 9.22
CA PRO A 99 -15.90 -12.64 7.84
C PRO A 99 -16.99 -11.57 7.63
N HIS A 100 -17.67 -11.15 8.69
CA HIS A 100 -18.72 -10.12 8.69
C HIS A 100 -18.26 -8.77 9.28
N ALA A 101 -16.97 -8.56 9.59
CA ALA A 101 -16.47 -7.34 10.22
C ALA A 101 -16.79 -6.06 9.41
N LEU A 102 -16.62 -6.13 8.09
CA LEU A 102 -16.97 -5.05 7.16
C LEU A 102 -18.49 -4.79 7.11
N GLU A 103 -19.32 -5.84 7.19
CA GLU A 103 -20.78 -5.73 7.21
C GLU A 103 -21.32 -5.20 8.54
N LYS A 104 -20.66 -5.55 9.66
CA LYS A 104 -20.91 -4.99 11.00
C LYS A 104 -20.45 -3.53 11.14
N GLY A 105 -19.63 -3.03 10.22
CA GLY A 105 -19.00 -1.71 10.32
C GLY A 105 -17.89 -1.62 11.37
N LEU A 106 -17.26 -2.75 11.74
CA LEU A 106 -16.12 -2.75 12.66
C LEU A 106 -14.86 -2.20 11.99
N CYS A 107 -14.69 -2.45 10.70
CA CYS A 107 -13.53 -2.02 9.94
C CYS A 107 -13.96 -1.54 8.55
N ARG A 108 -13.03 -0.89 7.84
CA ARG A 108 -13.21 -0.42 6.46
C ARG A 108 -12.10 -0.96 5.55
N LEU A 109 -12.35 -1.00 4.25
CA LEU A 109 -11.29 -1.31 3.28
C LEU A 109 -10.24 -0.17 3.22
N SER A 110 -9.00 -0.54 2.92
CA SER A 110 -7.93 0.42 2.61
C SER A 110 -8.30 1.22 1.35
N LYS A 111 -8.09 2.53 1.38
CA LYS A 111 -8.27 3.48 0.27
C LYS A 111 -7.20 3.30 -0.80
N PHE A 112 -6.03 2.78 -0.41
CA PHE A 112 -4.85 2.61 -1.25
C PHE A 112 -4.60 1.15 -1.67
N ASN A 113 -5.29 0.19 -1.04
CA ASN A 113 -5.13 -1.24 -1.27
C ASN A 113 -3.67 -1.70 -1.07
N TYR A 114 -3.09 -1.32 0.07
CA TYR A 114 -1.76 -1.77 0.48
C TYR A 114 -1.76 -3.27 0.84
N THR A 115 -0.64 -3.95 0.56
CA THR A 115 -0.37 -5.31 1.05
C THR A 115 -0.40 -5.34 2.58
N GLU A 116 -0.85 -6.45 3.15
CA GLU A 116 -1.00 -6.60 4.58
C GLU A 116 0.33 -6.88 5.29
N LEU A 117 0.70 -6.02 6.23
CA LEU A 117 1.89 -6.20 7.05
C LEU A 117 1.57 -7.15 8.20
N ARG A 118 1.91 -8.43 8.03
CA ARG A 118 1.92 -9.39 9.15
C ARG A 118 3.20 -9.28 10.00
N ILE A 119 3.07 -9.05 11.30
CA ILE A 119 4.16 -8.91 12.27
C ILE A 119 4.25 -10.18 13.14
N ASN A 120 5.43 -10.78 13.30
CA ASN A 120 5.62 -11.89 14.24
C ASN A 120 5.87 -11.38 15.68
N VAL A 121 5.16 -12.00 16.62
CA VAL A 121 5.18 -11.70 18.05
C VAL A 121 5.84 -12.85 18.82
N GLY A 122 6.57 -12.52 19.89
CA GLY A 122 7.25 -13.50 20.73
C GLY A 122 6.34 -14.12 21.79
N ASN A 123 6.94 -14.84 22.73
CA ASN A 123 6.23 -15.50 23.82
C ASN A 123 6.34 -14.78 25.19
N TRP A 124 6.42 -13.44 25.15
CA TRP A 124 6.37 -12.52 26.30
C TRP A 124 5.79 -11.14 25.88
N GLU A 125 5.29 -10.37 26.86
CA GLU A 125 4.29 -9.32 26.67
C GLU A 125 4.80 -8.04 25.98
N THR A 126 6.06 -7.65 26.19
CA THR A 126 6.63 -6.44 25.54
C THR A 126 6.58 -6.54 24.02
N THR A 127 6.77 -7.75 23.47
CA THR A 127 6.66 -8.00 22.03
C THR A 127 5.25 -7.76 21.50
N ALA A 128 4.23 -8.13 22.28
CA ALA A 128 2.82 -7.94 21.94
C ALA A 128 2.43 -6.46 22.06
N PHE A 129 2.85 -5.79 23.15
CA PHE A 129 2.58 -4.37 23.38
C PHE A 129 3.20 -3.51 22.27
N TYR A 130 4.46 -3.77 21.89
CA TYR A 130 5.11 -3.09 20.76
C TYR A 130 4.38 -3.36 19.43
N ALA A 131 4.05 -4.63 19.14
CA ALA A 131 3.32 -4.99 17.93
C ALA A 131 1.93 -4.32 17.87
N TRP A 132 1.25 -4.14 19.01
CA TRP A 132 -0.01 -3.42 19.12
C TRP A 132 0.14 -1.91 18.89
N VAL A 133 1.17 -1.24 19.44
CA VAL A 133 1.49 0.16 19.12
C VAL A 133 1.65 0.34 17.60
N ALA A 134 2.41 -0.55 16.96
CA ALA A 134 2.57 -0.53 15.50
C ALA A 134 1.26 -0.79 14.74
N GLN A 135 0.46 -1.77 15.19
CA GLN A 135 -0.83 -2.15 14.58
C GLN A 135 -1.90 -1.05 14.69
N ILE A 136 -1.94 -0.29 15.78
CA ILE A 136 -2.83 0.88 15.94
C ILE A 136 -2.44 1.97 14.94
N LEU A 137 -1.18 2.42 14.97
CA LEU A 137 -0.70 3.52 14.12
C LEU A 137 -0.81 3.18 12.62
N LEU A 138 -0.49 1.94 12.22
CA LEU A 138 -0.59 1.52 10.82
C LEU A 138 -2.04 1.41 10.31
N SER A 139 -2.94 0.79 11.08
CA SER A 139 -4.31 0.50 10.60
C SER A 139 -5.34 1.60 10.88
N GLU A 140 -5.10 2.51 11.83
CA GLU A 140 -5.99 3.65 12.08
C GLU A 140 -5.50 4.94 11.39
N LEU A 141 -4.19 5.25 11.42
CA LEU A 141 -3.66 6.48 10.80
C LEU A 141 -3.17 6.26 9.36
N LEU A 142 -2.34 5.24 9.12
CA LEU A 142 -1.57 5.09 7.88
C LEU A 142 -2.25 4.26 6.78
N ASP A 143 -3.48 3.80 7.03
CA ASP A 143 -4.34 3.09 6.07
C ASP A 143 -3.82 1.70 5.62
N VAL A 144 -2.90 1.12 6.41
CA VAL A 144 -2.24 -0.17 6.17
C VAL A 144 -2.95 -1.30 6.94
N PRO A 145 -3.37 -2.40 6.29
CA PRO A 145 -3.84 -3.59 6.99
C PRO A 145 -2.67 -4.29 7.73
N VAL A 146 -2.91 -4.74 8.97
CA VAL A 146 -1.92 -5.39 9.84
C VAL A 146 -2.54 -6.58 10.58
N SER A 147 -1.89 -7.75 10.51
CA SER A 147 -2.17 -8.98 11.28
C SER A 147 -0.96 -9.39 12.14
N LEU A 148 -1.17 -10.29 13.11
CA LEU A 148 -0.11 -10.77 14.01
C LEU A 148 0.12 -12.29 13.88
N GLU A 149 1.38 -12.69 13.73
CA GLU A 149 1.83 -14.08 13.60
C GLU A 149 2.42 -14.59 14.91
N ILE A 150 1.91 -15.73 15.40
CA ILE A 150 2.28 -16.36 16.68
C ILE A 150 2.83 -17.80 16.51
N GLY A 151 2.92 -18.29 15.27
CA GLY A 151 3.70 -19.45 14.88
C GLY A 151 2.97 -20.80 14.96
N HIS A 152 3.30 -21.68 14.00
CA HIS A 152 3.04 -23.12 13.96
C HIS A 152 1.59 -23.62 14.17
N GLY A 153 0.92 -24.01 13.07
CA GLY A 153 -0.20 -24.96 13.13
C GLY A 153 -1.42 -24.49 13.93
N ILE A 154 -1.64 -23.18 13.97
CA ILE A 154 -2.80 -22.57 14.60
C ILE A 154 -3.95 -22.59 13.58
N ASP A 155 -4.71 -23.69 13.62
CA ASP A 155 -6.05 -23.81 13.04
C ASP A 155 -6.83 -22.50 13.22
N SER A 156 -7.45 -22.02 12.14
CA SER A 156 -8.19 -20.75 12.09
C SER A 156 -9.46 -20.72 12.97
N SER A 157 -9.75 -21.79 13.71
CA SER A 157 -10.70 -21.82 14.82
C SER A 157 -10.16 -21.29 16.16
N LYS A 158 -8.84 -21.07 16.29
CA LYS A 158 -8.14 -20.65 17.52
C LYS A 158 -8.07 -19.12 17.66
N PRO A 159 -7.95 -18.58 18.89
CA PRO A 159 -7.82 -17.14 19.13
C PRO A 159 -6.55 -16.55 18.52
N THR A 160 -6.63 -15.27 18.12
CA THR A 160 -5.50 -14.50 17.60
C THR A 160 -4.95 -13.57 18.68
N LEU A 161 -3.70 -13.13 18.54
CA LEU A 161 -3.15 -12.05 19.39
C LEU A 161 -3.51 -10.66 18.85
N ASN A 162 -4.24 -10.57 17.74
CA ASN A 162 -4.58 -9.33 17.04
C ASN A 162 -5.27 -8.32 17.97
N PHE A 163 -4.83 -7.05 17.95
CA PHE A 163 -5.36 -6.00 18.83
C PHE A 163 -6.89 -5.79 18.69
N TYR A 164 -7.47 -6.17 17.55
CA TYR A 164 -8.87 -5.91 17.21
C TYR A 164 -9.83 -7.11 17.29
N ASP A 165 -9.36 -8.30 17.71
CA ASP A 165 -10.20 -9.51 17.89
C ASP A 165 -11.45 -9.17 18.74
N GLU A 166 -12.64 -9.67 18.36
CA GLU A 166 -13.89 -9.44 19.10
C GLU A 166 -13.87 -10.13 20.48
N GLU A 167 -13.22 -11.29 20.57
CA GLU A 167 -13.04 -12.02 21.81
C GLU A 167 -11.75 -11.58 22.49
N ASN A 168 -11.86 -11.07 23.73
CA ASN A 168 -10.70 -10.59 24.46
C ASN A 168 -9.83 -11.78 24.88
N SER A 169 -8.79 -12.06 24.08
CA SER A 169 -7.91 -13.20 24.24
C SER A 169 -6.44 -12.79 24.17
N PHE A 170 -5.56 -13.54 24.85
CA PHE A 170 -4.11 -13.28 24.88
C PHE A 170 -3.34 -14.60 24.70
N PRO A 171 -3.29 -15.15 23.47
CA PRO A 171 -2.48 -16.34 23.18
C PRO A 171 -1.00 -15.97 23.05
N TYR A 172 -0.14 -16.59 23.87
CA TYR A 172 1.32 -16.52 23.69
C TYR A 172 1.76 -17.33 22.47
N ALA A 173 2.80 -16.85 21.77
CA ALA A 173 3.44 -17.60 20.71
C ALA A 173 4.06 -18.91 21.20
N THR A 174 4.14 -19.92 20.33
CA THR A 174 4.78 -21.22 20.68
C THR A 174 6.31 -21.16 20.69
N THR A 175 6.89 -20.15 20.04
CA THR A 175 8.33 -19.94 19.89
C THR A 175 8.70 -18.51 20.25
N ALA A 176 9.98 -18.28 20.54
CA ALA A 176 10.48 -16.96 20.93
C ALA A 176 10.76 -16.04 19.74
N TYR A 177 11.21 -16.62 18.63
CA TYR A 177 11.61 -15.94 17.40
C TYR A 177 11.31 -16.85 16.20
N ASP A 178 10.25 -16.59 15.44
CA ASP A 178 9.95 -17.40 14.25
C ASP A 178 10.66 -16.84 13.00
N TYR A 179 11.98 -17.04 12.95
CA TYR A 179 12.78 -16.70 11.76
C TYR A 179 12.36 -17.49 10.51
N ALA A 180 11.69 -18.64 10.64
CA ALA A 180 11.16 -19.36 9.48
C ALA A 180 10.00 -18.58 8.84
N SER A 181 9.12 -17.98 9.65
CA SER A 181 8.06 -17.08 9.17
C SER A 181 8.60 -15.85 8.42
N LEU A 182 9.72 -15.27 8.89
CA LEU A 182 10.39 -14.16 8.19
C LEU A 182 10.98 -14.58 6.85
N ARG A 183 11.60 -15.77 6.76
CA ARG A 183 12.09 -16.32 5.49
C ARG A 183 10.95 -16.57 4.51
N GLU A 184 9.80 -17.04 5.00
CA GLU A 184 8.63 -17.29 4.16
C GLU A 184 7.98 -15.98 3.68
N GLY A 185 7.89 -14.95 4.51
CA GLY A 185 7.50 -13.60 4.06
C GLY A 185 8.47 -13.02 3.04
N ASN A 186 9.78 -13.24 3.23
CA ASN A 186 10.80 -12.87 2.24
C ASN A 186 10.63 -13.61 0.89
N ARG A 187 10.06 -14.83 0.92
CA ARG A 187 9.80 -15.66 -0.26
C ARG A 187 8.46 -15.34 -0.95
N LEU A 188 7.43 -14.99 -0.18
CA LEU A 188 6.05 -14.82 -0.67
C LEU A 188 5.68 -13.39 -1.07
N SER A 189 6.31 -12.35 -0.52
CA SER A 189 5.93 -10.93 -0.67
C SER A 189 4.58 -10.55 -0.04
N ASP A 190 3.56 -11.38 -0.24
CA ASP A 190 2.24 -11.29 0.39
C ASP A 190 1.95 -12.62 1.11
N CYS A 191 1.86 -12.58 2.44
CA CYS A 191 1.54 -13.76 3.25
C CYS A 191 0.13 -14.35 2.98
N LEU A 192 -0.75 -13.61 2.31
CA LEU A 192 -2.10 -14.08 1.90
C LEU A 192 -2.10 -14.75 0.52
N SER A 193 -0.97 -14.77 -0.19
CA SER A 193 -0.85 -15.38 -1.53
C SER A 193 -0.85 -16.91 -1.54
N THR A 194 -0.70 -17.55 -0.37
CA THR A 194 -0.74 -19.01 -0.22
C THR A 194 -2.09 -19.48 0.34
N ASN A 195 -2.65 -20.54 -0.25
CA ASN A 195 -3.81 -21.25 0.30
C ASN A 195 -3.43 -22.21 1.45
N ASP A 196 -2.14 -22.40 1.72
CA ASP A 196 -1.66 -23.25 2.80
C ASP A 196 -1.40 -22.42 4.07
N THR A 197 -2.43 -22.33 4.91
CA THR A 197 -2.38 -21.62 6.20
C THR A 197 -1.66 -22.40 7.30
N SER A 198 -1.01 -23.54 6.99
CA SER A 198 -0.22 -24.29 7.99
C SER A 198 1.21 -23.75 8.14
N VAL A 199 1.70 -23.00 7.15
CA VAL A 199 3.02 -22.37 7.14
C VAL A 199 2.91 -20.96 7.74
N PRO A 200 3.59 -20.64 8.85
CA PRO A 200 3.59 -19.29 9.41
C PRO A 200 4.37 -18.34 8.50
N CYS A 201 3.97 -17.07 8.45
CA CYS A 201 4.55 -16.07 7.55
C CYS A 201 4.56 -14.69 8.22
N SER A 202 5.67 -13.95 8.14
CA SER A 202 5.76 -12.59 8.69
C SER A 202 6.75 -11.72 7.93
N HIS A 203 6.60 -10.40 8.10
CA HIS A 203 7.44 -9.40 7.44
C HIS A 203 8.37 -8.66 8.42
N ALA A 204 8.07 -8.70 9.72
CA ALA A 204 8.86 -8.04 10.76
C ALA A 204 8.75 -8.75 12.12
N ILE A 205 9.79 -8.59 12.95
CA ILE A 205 9.78 -8.87 14.39
C ILE A 205 10.23 -7.59 15.11
N MET A 206 9.42 -7.11 16.06
CA MET A 206 9.63 -5.80 16.70
C MET A 206 10.65 -5.80 17.85
N GLU A 207 11.02 -6.97 18.36
CA GLU A 207 11.91 -7.12 19.51
C GLU A 207 12.79 -8.36 19.40
N VAL A 208 14.11 -8.17 19.44
CA VAL A 208 15.13 -9.22 19.35
C VAL A 208 16.29 -8.90 20.29
N TRP A 209 16.59 -9.85 21.18
CA TRP A 209 17.63 -9.73 22.21
C TRP A 209 19.03 -10.10 21.70
N ASN A 210 20.09 -9.60 22.34
CA ASN A 210 21.48 -9.76 21.89
C ASN A 210 21.93 -11.24 21.70
N GLY A 211 21.35 -12.17 22.47
CA GLY A 211 21.60 -13.61 22.41
C GLY A 211 21.23 -14.30 21.09
N GLN A 212 20.65 -13.58 20.12
CA GLN A 212 20.37 -14.05 18.75
C GLN A 212 21.35 -13.51 17.69
N THR A 213 22.39 -12.75 18.07
CA THR A 213 23.23 -11.97 17.12
C THR A 213 23.87 -12.79 15.99
N SER A 214 24.31 -14.03 16.23
CA SER A 214 24.87 -14.87 15.15
C SER A 214 23.82 -15.38 14.16
N LEU A 215 22.60 -15.63 14.63
CA LEU A 215 21.47 -16.01 13.77
C LEU A 215 21.01 -14.81 12.94
N LEU A 216 20.90 -13.62 13.55
CA LEU A 216 20.66 -12.36 12.83
C LEU A 216 21.72 -12.11 11.73
N ALA A 217 23.00 -12.32 12.04
CA ALA A 217 24.07 -12.18 11.05
C ALA A 217 23.92 -13.20 9.90
N SER A 218 23.49 -14.42 10.19
CA SER A 218 23.23 -15.45 9.16
C SER A 218 22.04 -15.08 8.25
N GLU A 219 20.90 -14.64 8.80
CA GLU A 219 19.74 -14.26 8.00
C GLU A 219 20.00 -13.02 7.11
N ASN A 220 20.74 -12.04 7.64
CA ASN A 220 21.16 -10.84 6.91
C ASN A 220 22.15 -11.21 5.79
N THR A 221 23.14 -12.07 6.07
CA THR A 221 24.10 -12.55 5.05
C THR A 221 23.43 -13.38 3.95
N ALA A 222 22.32 -14.06 4.27
CA ALA A 222 21.50 -14.79 3.30
C ALA A 222 20.53 -13.91 2.49
N GLY A 223 20.41 -12.61 2.79
CA GLY A 223 19.44 -11.72 2.13
C GLY A 223 17.98 -12.02 2.49
N HIS A 224 17.74 -12.59 3.68
CA HIS A 224 16.40 -12.85 4.19
C HIS A 224 15.82 -11.66 4.97
N ILE A 225 16.68 -10.88 5.63
CA ILE A 225 16.31 -9.71 6.43
C ILE A 225 17.20 -8.53 6.11
N GLU A 226 16.64 -7.34 6.28
CA GLU A 226 17.39 -6.09 6.32
C GLU A 226 18.29 -6.01 7.56
N PRO A 227 19.32 -5.15 7.54
CA PRO A 227 20.11 -4.82 8.72
C PRO A 227 19.24 -4.47 9.93
N ALA A 228 19.45 -5.21 11.02
CA ALA A 228 18.69 -5.08 12.26
C ALA A 228 18.99 -3.74 12.98
N GLU A 229 17.94 -3.01 13.31
CA GLU A 229 18.00 -1.66 13.89
C GLU A 229 17.52 -1.66 15.35
N GLY A 230 17.89 -0.64 16.12
CA GLY A 230 17.39 -0.47 17.49
C GLY A 230 15.90 -0.14 17.52
N ASN A 231 15.14 -0.82 18.37
CA ASN A 231 13.72 -0.55 18.59
C ASN A 231 13.44 0.54 19.65
N GLY A 232 14.49 1.07 20.29
CA GLY A 232 14.40 2.14 21.30
C GLY A 232 14.59 1.65 22.73
N MET A 233 14.31 0.39 23.04
CA MET A 233 14.43 -0.18 24.39
C MET A 233 15.86 -0.64 24.69
N VAL A 234 16.27 -0.55 25.97
CA VAL A 234 17.50 -1.17 26.49
C VAL A 234 17.13 -2.36 27.35
N GLY A 235 17.47 -3.56 26.90
CA GLY A 235 17.23 -4.80 27.63
C GLY A 235 18.37 -5.13 28.59
N LYS A 236 18.04 -5.63 29.79
CA LYS A 236 18.98 -6.35 30.67
C LYS A 236 18.43 -7.71 31.06
N LEU A 237 19.19 -8.75 30.74
CA LEU A 237 19.04 -10.10 31.29
C LEU A 237 19.84 -10.21 32.60
N GLY A 238 19.47 -11.09 33.53
CA GLY A 238 20.23 -11.26 34.77
C GLY A 238 19.75 -12.44 35.60
N TRP A 239 20.45 -12.69 36.70
CA TRP A 239 19.93 -13.52 37.79
C TRP A 239 19.31 -12.60 38.85
N TYR A 240 18.20 -13.01 39.44
CA TYR A 240 17.41 -12.20 40.37
C TYR A 240 17.01 -13.00 41.61
N VAL A 241 16.93 -12.30 42.75
CA VAL A 241 16.56 -12.82 44.06
C VAL A 241 15.58 -11.86 44.75
N PRO A 242 14.49 -12.35 45.38
CA PRO A 242 13.57 -11.50 46.14
C PRO A 242 14.22 -10.84 47.37
N SER A 243 13.76 -9.65 47.77
CA SER A 243 14.28 -8.93 48.96
C SER A 243 14.26 -9.77 50.24
N PHE A 244 13.19 -10.53 50.51
CA PHE A 244 13.10 -11.42 51.67
C PHE A 244 14.19 -12.52 51.71
N VAL A 245 14.87 -12.80 50.59
CA VAL A 245 16.05 -13.68 50.54
C VAL A 245 17.32 -12.89 50.85
N ILE A 246 17.47 -11.70 50.28
CA ILE A 246 18.60 -10.78 50.57
C ILE A 246 18.65 -10.39 52.05
N GLU A 247 17.52 -10.10 52.68
CA GLU A 247 17.44 -9.75 54.11
C GLU A 247 17.94 -10.86 55.03
N ARG A 248 17.81 -12.13 54.61
CA ARG A 248 18.24 -13.31 55.35
C ARG A 248 19.66 -13.75 55.00
N HIS A 249 20.06 -13.55 53.75
CA HIS A 249 21.31 -14.03 53.16
C HIS A 249 21.93 -12.94 52.25
N PRO A 250 22.42 -11.81 52.79
CA PRO A 250 22.93 -10.69 51.99
C PRO A 250 24.03 -11.08 51.00
N GLU A 251 24.76 -12.16 51.27
CA GLU A 251 25.82 -12.70 50.41
C GLU A 251 25.32 -13.14 49.02
N VAL A 252 24.04 -13.52 48.85
CA VAL A 252 23.54 -13.98 47.54
C VAL A 252 23.30 -12.85 46.54
N SER A 253 23.49 -11.60 46.95
CA SER A 253 23.48 -10.41 46.08
C SER A 253 24.66 -10.35 45.09
N SER A 254 25.71 -11.14 45.30
CA SER A 254 26.93 -11.12 44.49
C SER A 254 27.49 -12.52 44.26
N PHE A 255 28.10 -12.75 43.09
CA PHE A 255 28.68 -14.04 42.74
C PHE A 255 29.68 -14.54 43.79
N TRP A 256 30.44 -13.64 44.43
CA TRP A 256 31.39 -13.96 45.50
C TRP A 256 30.77 -14.74 46.68
N GLY A 257 29.49 -14.48 47.01
CA GLY A 257 28.76 -15.21 48.06
C GLY A 257 28.17 -16.54 47.60
N LEU A 258 28.13 -16.79 46.29
CA LEU A 258 27.64 -18.02 45.66
C LEU A 258 28.79 -18.99 45.31
N GLN A 259 29.99 -18.49 45.04
CA GLN A 259 31.16 -19.31 44.67
C GLN A 259 31.53 -20.32 45.78
N ASN A 260 31.96 -21.51 45.38
CA ASN A 260 32.60 -22.52 46.22
C ASN A 260 31.77 -23.03 47.44
N GLN A 261 30.49 -22.67 47.56
CA GLN A 261 29.65 -22.95 48.75
C GLN A 261 28.62 -24.08 48.52
N ARG A 262 29.06 -25.25 48.05
CA ARG A 262 28.18 -26.33 47.55
C ARG A 262 27.07 -26.75 48.51
N GLU A 263 27.43 -27.13 49.74
CA GLU A 263 26.47 -27.62 50.74
C GLU A 263 25.45 -26.54 51.15
N LYS A 264 25.87 -25.28 51.14
CA LYS A 264 25.02 -24.13 51.47
C LYS A 264 24.10 -23.76 50.31
N MET A 265 24.56 -23.79 49.06
CA MET A 265 23.67 -23.64 47.90
C MET A 265 22.61 -24.75 47.87
N ALA A 266 23.03 -26.00 48.11
CA ALA A 266 22.16 -27.17 48.11
C ALA A 266 21.13 -27.18 49.26
N SER A 267 21.45 -26.62 50.43
CA SER A 267 20.50 -26.51 51.55
C SER A 267 19.65 -25.23 51.53
N MET A 268 20.13 -24.15 50.90
CA MET A 268 19.44 -22.87 50.79
C MET A 268 18.37 -22.88 49.70
N PHE A 269 18.70 -23.36 48.50
CA PHE A 269 17.83 -23.28 47.32
C PHE A 269 17.18 -24.65 47.03
N LYS A 270 15.96 -24.81 47.53
CA LYS A 270 15.17 -26.04 47.42
C LYS A 270 14.36 -26.08 46.12
N ARG A 271 14.05 -27.27 45.63
CA ARG A 271 13.43 -27.46 44.31
C ARG A 271 11.91 -27.36 44.39
N PRO A 272 11.24 -26.68 43.44
CA PRO A 272 9.79 -26.51 43.43
C PRO A 272 9.07 -27.78 42.98
N TYR A 273 7.96 -28.10 43.64
CA TYR A 273 7.11 -29.25 43.30
C TYR A 273 5.87 -28.79 42.54
N THR A 274 5.50 -29.50 41.47
CA THR A 274 4.18 -29.34 40.85
C THR A 274 3.09 -29.86 41.79
N TRP A 275 1.87 -29.36 41.66
CA TRP A 275 0.73 -29.73 42.50
C TRP A 275 0.53 -31.25 42.58
N GLU A 276 0.56 -31.95 41.43
CA GLU A 276 0.45 -33.41 41.41
C GLU A 276 1.63 -34.11 42.10
N LYS A 277 2.88 -33.68 41.87
CA LYS A 277 4.06 -34.27 42.54
C LYS A 277 4.03 -34.05 44.05
N TYR A 278 3.59 -32.89 44.52
CA TYR A 278 3.40 -32.62 45.95
C TYR A 278 2.36 -33.59 46.54
N CYS A 279 1.19 -33.71 45.90
CA CYS A 279 0.11 -34.58 46.36
C CYS A 279 0.43 -36.08 46.31
N GLN A 280 1.35 -36.52 45.44
CA GLN A 280 1.77 -37.92 45.35
C GLN A 280 2.91 -38.29 46.31
N LEU A 281 3.80 -37.35 46.64
CA LEU A 281 5.10 -37.65 47.26
C LEU A 281 5.32 -37.01 48.64
N LEU A 282 4.58 -35.95 48.99
CA LEU A 282 4.84 -35.12 50.17
C LEU A 282 3.60 -34.81 51.02
N SER A 283 2.40 -34.71 50.43
CA SER A 283 1.16 -34.45 51.17
C SER A 283 0.78 -35.64 52.08
N PRO A 284 0.60 -35.44 53.41
CA PRO A 284 0.20 -36.51 54.33
C PRO A 284 -1.20 -37.11 54.06
N THR A 285 -2.03 -36.42 53.28
CA THR A 285 -3.43 -36.81 53.00
C THR A 285 -3.69 -37.04 51.50
N ASN A 286 -2.63 -37.09 50.68
CA ASN A 286 -2.68 -37.06 49.22
C ASN A 286 -3.58 -35.93 48.68
N CYS A 287 -3.57 -34.76 49.33
CA CYS A 287 -4.43 -33.61 49.03
C CYS A 287 -5.94 -33.92 49.00
N SER A 288 -6.41 -34.88 49.80
CA SER A 288 -7.83 -35.21 49.90
C SER A 288 -8.66 -34.00 50.34
N SER A 289 -9.72 -33.66 49.59
CA SER A 289 -10.55 -32.46 49.80
C SER A 289 -11.26 -32.40 51.16
N SER A 290 -11.28 -33.51 51.91
CA SER A 290 -11.76 -33.57 53.30
C SER A 290 -10.77 -33.00 54.33
N PHE A 291 -9.51 -32.74 53.97
CA PHE A 291 -8.49 -32.24 54.89
C PHE A 291 -7.43 -31.38 54.17
N TYR A 292 -7.49 -30.06 54.41
CA TYR A 292 -6.47 -29.12 53.96
C TYR A 292 -5.18 -29.28 54.78
N ASP A 293 -4.07 -29.62 54.12
CA ASP A 293 -2.75 -29.82 54.73
C ASP A 293 -1.95 -28.52 54.95
N GLY A 294 -2.54 -27.37 54.61
CA GLY A 294 -1.90 -26.06 54.66
C GLY A 294 -1.22 -25.63 53.34
N VAL A 295 -1.08 -26.55 52.37
CA VAL A 295 -0.41 -26.30 51.09
C VAL A 295 -1.38 -26.49 49.91
N ALA A 296 -2.19 -27.56 49.94
CA ALA A 296 -3.12 -27.93 48.87
C ALA A 296 -4.54 -28.20 49.40
N ARG A 297 -5.54 -27.41 48.96
CA ARG A 297 -6.94 -27.58 49.41
C ARG A 297 -7.66 -28.79 48.82
N ARG A 298 -7.22 -29.25 47.65
CA ARG A 298 -7.70 -30.47 46.99
C ARG A 298 -6.62 -31.04 46.07
N TRP A 299 -6.91 -32.21 45.51
CA TRP A 299 -6.20 -32.79 44.38
C TRP A 299 -6.44 -31.96 43.08
N PRO A 300 -5.47 -31.86 42.15
CA PRO A 300 -5.67 -31.22 40.83
C PRO A 300 -6.70 -32.00 39.97
N GLU A 301 -7.79 -31.37 39.59
CA GLU A 301 -8.95 -32.01 38.92
C GLU A 301 -8.79 -32.07 37.39
N THR A 302 -7.99 -31.19 36.82
CA THR A 302 -7.72 -31.13 35.37
C THR A 302 -6.25 -31.37 35.07
N ASP A 303 -5.94 -31.87 33.88
CA ASP A 303 -4.55 -32.13 33.48
C ASP A 303 -3.71 -30.85 33.40
N ALA A 304 -4.36 -29.69 33.15
CA ALA A 304 -3.74 -28.38 33.23
C ALA A 304 -3.38 -27.96 34.66
N GLU A 305 -4.11 -28.42 35.69
CA GLU A 305 -3.79 -28.15 37.10
C GLU A 305 -2.64 -29.03 37.62
N ARG A 306 -2.47 -30.26 37.12
CA ARG A 306 -1.43 -31.20 37.62
C ARG A 306 -0.02 -30.61 37.58
N GLY A 307 0.27 -29.91 36.49
CA GLY A 307 1.60 -29.37 36.15
C GLY A 307 1.92 -27.98 36.70
N VAL A 308 1.02 -27.36 37.48
CA VAL A 308 1.27 -26.01 38.02
C VAL A 308 2.17 -26.05 39.25
N TYR A 309 2.98 -25.01 39.42
CA TYR A 309 3.76 -24.76 40.63
C TYR A 309 3.04 -23.84 41.63
N TYR A 310 1.99 -23.15 41.20
CA TYR A 310 1.17 -22.25 42.01
C TYR A 310 -0.25 -22.12 41.43
N LYS A 311 -1.26 -22.13 42.29
CA LYS A 311 -2.65 -21.82 41.93
C LYS A 311 -3.31 -21.13 43.11
N SER A 312 -3.45 -19.80 43.05
CA SER A 312 -3.94 -18.97 44.16
C SER A 312 -5.20 -19.56 44.82
N GLN A 313 -5.22 -19.55 46.15
CA GLN A 313 -6.24 -20.15 47.02
C GLN A 313 -6.41 -21.69 46.96
N LEU A 314 -5.80 -22.41 46.02
CA LEU A 314 -5.95 -23.87 45.86
C LEU A 314 -4.66 -24.65 46.14
N TYR A 315 -3.51 -24.15 45.65
CA TYR A 315 -2.18 -24.69 45.87
C TYR A 315 -1.19 -23.54 46.05
N THR A 316 -0.64 -23.38 47.27
CA THR A 316 0.31 -22.31 47.63
C THR A 316 1.69 -22.47 46.97
N GLY A 317 1.95 -23.65 46.39
CA GLY A 317 3.29 -24.07 45.99
C GLY A 317 4.08 -24.68 47.16
N HIS A 318 5.11 -25.46 46.83
CA HIS A 318 5.95 -26.16 47.80
C HIS A 318 7.38 -26.34 47.29
N PHE A 319 8.36 -26.21 48.19
CA PHE A 319 9.79 -26.32 47.89
C PHE A 319 10.46 -27.30 48.87
N ALA A 320 11.10 -28.35 48.35
CA ALA A 320 11.68 -29.41 49.16
C ALA A 320 13.06 -29.87 48.64
N ASP A 321 13.79 -30.58 49.50
CA ASP A 321 15.10 -31.15 49.18
C ASP A 321 14.93 -32.45 48.38
N THR A 322 15.61 -32.56 47.22
CA THR A 322 15.62 -33.81 46.42
C THR A 322 16.94 -34.55 46.58
N ALA A 323 17.10 -35.70 45.90
CA ALA A 323 18.38 -36.39 45.82
C ALA A 323 19.53 -35.51 45.28
N LYS A 324 19.21 -34.46 44.48
CA LYS A 324 20.18 -33.46 43.99
C LYS A 324 20.58 -32.45 45.08
N ASN A 325 19.77 -32.20 46.11
CA ASN A 325 20.13 -31.36 47.26
C ASN A 325 20.98 -32.11 48.32
N ASN A 326 20.99 -33.45 48.31
CA ASN A 326 21.63 -34.25 49.36
C ASN A 326 23.16 -34.40 49.19
N CYS A 327 23.93 -33.48 49.76
CA CYS A 327 25.39 -33.51 49.73
C CYS A 327 26.03 -34.66 50.53
N THR A 328 25.35 -35.22 51.53
CA THR A 328 25.87 -36.39 52.27
C THR A 328 25.90 -37.65 51.40
N ALA A 329 24.93 -37.79 50.48
CA ALA A 329 24.92 -38.85 49.48
C ALA A 329 25.76 -38.51 48.23
N ASN A 330 25.74 -37.24 47.81
CA ASN A 330 26.27 -36.75 46.53
C ASN A 330 27.28 -35.60 46.71
N PRO A 331 28.40 -35.77 47.45
CA PRO A 331 29.25 -34.66 47.89
C PRO A 331 29.93 -33.87 46.75
N THR A 332 30.16 -34.52 45.59
CA THR A 332 30.78 -33.89 44.41
C THR A 332 29.77 -33.34 43.40
N THR A 333 28.49 -33.70 43.51
CA THR A 333 27.45 -33.43 42.50
C THR A 333 26.22 -32.71 43.03
N CYS A 334 26.00 -32.65 44.36
CA CYS A 334 24.86 -31.95 44.95
C CYS A 334 24.84 -30.46 44.61
N SER A 335 23.65 -29.87 44.51
CA SER A 335 23.45 -28.52 43.97
C SER A 335 22.19 -27.87 44.54
N GLY A 336 22.21 -26.54 44.63
CA GLY A 336 21.01 -25.75 44.85
C GLY A 336 20.19 -25.61 43.57
N HIS A 337 18.94 -25.18 43.71
CA HIS A 337 18.07 -24.88 42.58
C HIS A 337 18.26 -23.44 42.06
N ILE A 338 18.14 -23.26 40.74
CA ILE A 338 17.93 -21.97 40.09
C ILE A 338 16.91 -22.16 38.97
N VAL A 339 15.98 -21.21 38.82
CA VAL A 339 14.97 -21.25 37.74
C VAL A 339 15.63 -20.75 36.44
N ASP A 340 15.93 -21.65 35.50
CA ASP A 340 16.42 -21.29 34.16
C ASP A 340 15.31 -21.19 33.11
N ALA A 341 15.53 -20.35 32.11
CA ALA A 341 14.69 -20.14 30.95
C ALA A 341 14.99 -21.14 29.81
N PRO A 342 14.09 -21.27 28.80
CA PRO A 342 14.32 -22.18 27.67
C PRO A 342 15.60 -21.88 26.90
N CYS A 343 16.33 -22.91 26.47
CA CYS A 343 17.58 -22.77 25.70
C CYS A 343 17.47 -21.91 24.42
N SER A 344 16.27 -21.78 23.86
CA SER A 344 15.94 -20.96 22.68
C SER A 344 15.93 -19.46 22.98
N TRP A 345 15.71 -19.08 24.24
CA TRP A 345 15.88 -17.72 24.76
C TRP A 345 17.38 -17.40 24.94
N SER A 346 17.67 -16.23 25.50
CA SER A 346 19.03 -15.69 25.66
C SER A 346 19.67 -16.06 27.01
N THR A 347 19.40 -17.24 27.58
CA THR A 347 20.05 -17.70 28.82
C THR A 347 21.54 -18.00 28.61
N ASN A 348 22.35 -17.77 29.64
CA ASN A 348 23.77 -18.17 29.69
C ASN A 348 24.08 -18.97 30.97
N LEU A 349 23.05 -19.47 31.65
CA LEU A 349 23.09 -19.90 33.05
C LEU A 349 24.09 -21.03 33.31
N GLU A 350 24.12 -22.09 32.49
CA GLU A 350 25.08 -23.18 32.67
C GLU A 350 26.54 -22.74 32.50
N GLN A 351 26.82 -21.85 31.52
CA GLN A 351 28.15 -21.28 31.30
C GLN A 351 28.54 -20.33 32.45
N GLN A 352 27.59 -19.54 32.96
CA GLN A 352 27.76 -18.62 34.09
C GLN A 352 28.01 -19.35 35.41
N ALA A 353 27.23 -20.40 35.71
CA ALA A 353 27.34 -21.15 36.95
C ALA A 353 28.60 -22.03 37.00
N PHE A 354 28.83 -22.84 35.97
CA PHE A 354 29.90 -23.84 35.95
C PHE A 354 31.31 -23.23 36.06
N TRP A 355 31.60 -22.18 35.29
CA TRP A 355 32.95 -21.61 35.21
C TRP A 355 33.28 -20.58 36.30
N ASN A 356 32.28 -20.14 37.07
CA ASN A 356 32.44 -19.31 38.27
C ASN A 356 32.30 -20.12 39.58
N ASP A 357 32.33 -21.45 39.52
CA ASP A 357 32.28 -22.34 40.70
C ASP A 357 31.02 -22.14 41.56
N ILE A 358 29.88 -21.83 40.91
CA ILE A 358 28.57 -21.68 41.54
C ILE A 358 27.77 -22.97 41.35
N TYR A 359 27.37 -23.61 42.45
CA TYR A 359 26.74 -24.93 42.44
C TYR A 359 25.22 -24.86 42.46
N LEU A 360 24.67 -24.21 41.43
CA LEU A 360 23.25 -24.10 41.14
C LEU A 360 22.93 -24.74 39.80
N GLU A 361 21.77 -25.38 39.68
CA GLU A 361 21.24 -25.94 38.44
C GLU A 361 19.72 -25.82 38.37
N SER A 362 19.17 -25.91 37.16
CA SER A 362 17.73 -26.03 36.95
C SER A 362 17.27 -27.50 37.05
N ASP A 363 15.97 -27.70 37.25
CA ASP A 363 15.32 -29.01 37.45
C ASP A 363 13.88 -28.98 36.92
N GLY A 364 13.71 -28.29 35.78
CA GLY A 364 12.45 -28.03 35.09
C GLY A 364 12.15 -29.04 33.98
N PRO A 365 10.91 -29.06 33.46
CA PRO A 365 10.44 -30.11 32.56
C PRO A 365 10.94 -30.00 31.11
N ASN A 366 11.59 -28.89 30.72
CA ASN A 366 11.95 -28.63 29.32
C ASN A 366 13.42 -28.97 29.06
N GLU A 367 13.66 -30.13 28.44
CA GLU A 367 14.96 -30.50 27.87
C GLU A 367 15.42 -29.48 26.78
N PRO A 368 16.74 -29.30 26.56
CA PRO A 368 17.85 -30.06 27.13
C PRO A 368 18.55 -29.39 28.33
N ASN A 369 18.16 -28.18 28.73
CA ASN A 369 18.74 -27.42 29.85
C ASN A 369 17.86 -27.45 31.12
N ASP A 370 17.01 -28.48 31.26
CA ASP A 370 16.08 -28.70 32.38
C ASP A 370 15.33 -27.42 32.80
N SER A 371 14.76 -26.71 31.83
CA SER A 371 14.25 -25.33 32.02
C SER A 371 12.74 -25.26 32.25
N TYR A 372 12.25 -24.07 32.60
CA TYR A 372 10.83 -23.78 32.84
C TYR A 372 10.25 -22.92 31.71
N SER A 373 8.95 -23.04 31.46
CA SER A 373 8.24 -22.10 30.56
C SER A 373 7.89 -20.80 31.29
N TYR A 374 7.67 -19.71 30.56
CA TYR A 374 7.35 -18.39 31.12
C TYR A 374 6.30 -18.44 32.26
N GLY A 375 5.14 -19.06 32.00
CA GLY A 375 4.08 -19.22 32.99
C GLY A 375 4.45 -20.09 34.21
N GLN A 376 5.39 -21.04 34.06
CA GLN A 376 5.92 -21.82 35.18
C GLN A 376 6.88 -20.98 36.03
N MET A 377 7.73 -20.14 35.42
CA MET A 377 8.65 -19.25 36.13
C MET A 377 7.87 -18.23 37.00
N ILE A 378 6.81 -17.62 36.46
CA ILE A 378 5.89 -16.75 37.21
C ILE A 378 5.26 -17.51 38.40
N GLN A 379 4.78 -18.74 38.16
CA GLN A 379 4.20 -19.56 39.23
C GLN A 379 5.20 -19.87 40.34
N ILE A 380 6.46 -20.17 39.99
CA ILE A 380 7.51 -20.45 40.99
C ILE A 380 7.83 -19.19 41.81
N LEU A 381 7.90 -17.99 41.21
CA LEU A 381 8.06 -16.74 41.98
C LEU A 381 6.85 -16.46 42.88
N ARG A 382 5.63 -16.63 42.39
CA ARG A 382 4.40 -16.41 43.19
C ARG A 382 4.27 -17.40 44.34
N ALA A 383 4.63 -18.67 44.13
CA ALA A 383 4.78 -19.67 45.19
C ALA A 383 5.84 -19.24 46.22
N ALA A 384 7.04 -18.88 45.76
CA ALA A 384 8.14 -18.47 46.64
C ALA A 384 7.79 -17.25 47.50
N ASN A 385 7.02 -16.31 46.96
CA ASN A 385 6.51 -15.16 47.71
C ASN A 385 5.46 -15.60 48.76
N GLU A 386 4.49 -16.42 48.40
CA GLU A 386 3.43 -16.86 49.34
C GLU A 386 3.97 -17.77 50.46
N THR A 387 4.95 -18.63 50.16
CA THR A 387 5.63 -19.48 51.16
C THR A 387 6.89 -18.87 51.78
N LYS A 388 7.27 -17.64 51.37
CA LYS A 388 8.54 -16.95 51.69
C LYS A 388 9.77 -17.87 51.59
N SER A 389 9.80 -18.72 50.56
CA SER A 389 10.86 -19.72 50.31
C SER A 389 11.99 -19.14 49.46
N ASN A 390 13.23 -19.47 49.81
CA ASN A 390 14.41 -18.94 49.13
C ASN A 390 14.50 -19.47 47.68
N ILE A 391 14.47 -18.56 46.70
CA ILE A 391 14.70 -18.84 45.29
C ILE A 391 15.73 -17.88 44.68
N ILE A 392 16.31 -18.31 43.58
CA ILE A 392 17.09 -17.51 42.64
C ILE A 392 16.63 -17.89 41.23
N MET A 393 16.53 -16.92 40.32
CA MET A 393 15.98 -17.15 38.98
C MET A 393 16.66 -16.31 37.90
N TRP A 394 16.74 -16.84 36.68
CA TRP A 394 17.02 -16.04 35.49
C TRP A 394 15.80 -15.18 35.16
N TRP A 395 15.98 -13.88 34.91
CA TRP A 395 14.90 -12.96 34.50
C TRP A 395 15.45 -11.76 33.70
N TRP A 396 14.58 -10.81 33.33
CA TRP A 396 14.95 -9.63 32.53
C TRP A 396 14.23 -8.33 32.95
N LYS A 397 14.67 -7.20 32.37
CA LYS A 397 14.01 -5.89 32.37
C LYS A 397 14.14 -5.24 30.97
N PRO A 398 13.17 -4.43 30.51
CA PRO A 398 11.89 -4.12 31.16
C PRO A 398 10.95 -5.33 31.18
N ASP A 399 10.13 -5.45 32.23
CA ASP A 399 9.19 -6.56 32.42
C ASP A 399 8.10 -6.23 33.46
N GLY A 400 6.89 -6.76 33.26
CA GLY A 400 5.74 -6.48 34.13
C GLY A 400 5.80 -7.14 35.52
N LEU A 401 6.43 -8.31 35.66
CA LEU A 401 6.56 -9.04 36.93
C LEU A 401 7.54 -8.34 37.88
N VAL A 402 8.57 -7.70 37.33
CA VAL A 402 9.50 -6.84 38.07
C VAL A 402 8.77 -5.62 38.65
N LEU A 403 7.90 -5.00 37.85
CA LEU A 403 7.10 -3.85 38.28
C LEU A 403 6.00 -4.25 39.28
N GLU A 404 5.45 -5.46 39.17
CA GLU A 404 4.46 -6.03 40.12
C GLU A 404 4.98 -6.08 41.56
N PHE A 405 6.28 -6.38 41.76
CA PHE A 405 6.88 -6.56 43.07
C PHE A 405 7.74 -5.38 43.56
N ALA A 406 7.89 -4.31 42.78
CA ALA A 406 8.66 -3.14 43.19
C ALA A 406 8.10 -2.49 44.47
N GLY A 407 8.96 -2.21 45.44
CA GLY A 407 8.57 -1.69 46.76
C GLY A 407 7.89 -2.71 47.69
N THR A 408 7.89 -4.00 47.35
CA THR A 408 7.38 -5.09 48.21
C THR A 408 8.54 -5.90 48.82
N ASP A 409 8.27 -6.73 49.84
CA ASP A 409 9.28 -7.63 50.40
C ASP A 409 9.72 -8.74 49.42
N ALA A 410 9.08 -8.84 48.25
CA ALA A 410 9.44 -9.72 47.15
C ALA A 410 10.09 -9.00 45.95
N GLU A 411 10.52 -7.74 46.09
CA GLU A 411 11.19 -7.00 45.01
C GLU A 411 12.42 -7.77 44.48
N LEU A 412 12.54 -7.83 43.15
CA LEU A 412 13.57 -8.59 42.46
C LEU A 412 14.88 -7.80 42.34
N HIS A 413 15.81 -8.06 43.26
CA HIS A 413 17.18 -7.52 43.19
C HIS A 413 18.06 -8.34 42.24
N PRO A 414 18.85 -7.69 41.36
CA PRO A 414 19.79 -8.38 40.48
C PRO A 414 21.01 -8.87 41.25
N VAL A 415 21.42 -10.12 41.00
CA VAL A 415 22.66 -10.70 41.51
C VAL A 415 23.82 -10.21 40.64
N THR A 416 24.84 -9.64 41.28
CA THR A 416 26.02 -9.11 40.58
C THR A 416 26.96 -10.25 40.18
N LEU A 417 26.97 -10.61 38.89
CA LEU A 417 27.93 -11.53 38.26
C LEU A 417 29.22 -10.79 37.81
N PRO A 418 30.31 -11.51 37.43
CA PRO A 418 31.53 -10.87 36.94
C PRO A 418 31.25 -9.97 35.72
N PRO A 419 31.81 -8.75 35.61
CA PRO A 419 31.34 -7.75 34.65
C PRO A 419 31.47 -8.19 33.19
N ALA A 420 30.47 -7.84 32.38
CA ALA A 420 30.47 -8.11 30.95
C ALA A 420 31.61 -7.35 30.25
N SER A 421 32.37 -8.07 29.42
CA SER A 421 33.42 -7.52 28.54
C SER A 421 33.18 -7.99 27.11
N GLU A 422 33.62 -7.21 26.12
CA GLU A 422 33.49 -7.56 24.70
C GLU A 422 34.04 -8.97 24.38
N ILE A 423 35.22 -9.30 24.93
CA ILE A 423 35.85 -10.61 24.83
C ILE A 423 34.93 -11.71 25.40
N CYS A 424 34.26 -11.47 26.52
CA CYS A 424 33.31 -12.43 27.09
C CYS A 424 32.04 -12.58 26.24
N VAL A 425 31.43 -11.48 25.80
CA VAL A 425 30.24 -11.51 24.94
C VAL A 425 30.53 -12.31 23.66
N ALA A 426 31.70 -12.10 23.05
CA ALA A 426 32.19 -12.84 21.89
C ALA A 426 32.60 -14.32 22.16
N LYS A 427 32.54 -14.79 23.42
CA LYS A 427 32.85 -16.16 23.85
C LYS A 427 31.69 -16.87 24.57
N ARG A 428 30.50 -16.25 24.61
CA ARG A 428 29.26 -16.92 25.03
C ARG A 428 28.83 -18.00 24.03
N VAL A 429 28.04 -18.96 24.50
CA VAL A 429 27.48 -20.01 23.64
C VAL A 429 26.34 -19.46 22.77
N GLY A 430 26.42 -19.73 21.46
CA GLY A 430 25.45 -19.26 20.46
C GLY A 430 24.08 -19.97 20.53
N PRO A 431 23.02 -19.38 19.94
CA PRO A 431 21.70 -19.97 19.87
C PRO A 431 21.67 -21.28 19.06
N GLY A 432 20.63 -22.10 19.29
CA GLY A 432 20.32 -23.28 18.48
C GLY A 432 20.96 -24.60 18.96
N VAL A 433 20.72 -25.66 18.21
CA VAL A 433 21.02 -27.07 18.58
C VAL A 433 22.53 -27.37 18.69
N ASN A 434 23.37 -26.63 17.98
CA ASN A 434 24.83 -26.75 18.07
C ASN A 434 25.45 -25.78 19.09
N GLY A 435 24.62 -25.24 19.99
CA GLY A 435 24.99 -24.26 21.02
C GLY A 435 24.12 -24.44 22.25
N ARG A 436 23.36 -23.40 22.66
CA ARG A 436 22.55 -23.42 23.89
C ARG A 436 21.54 -24.56 23.97
N CYS A 437 20.98 -24.99 22.84
CA CYS A 437 20.04 -26.12 22.76
C CYS A 437 20.71 -27.44 22.39
N SER A 438 22.02 -27.60 22.63
CA SER A 438 22.67 -28.91 22.47
C SER A 438 22.27 -29.88 23.58
N SER A 439 22.13 -31.15 23.25
CA SER A 439 22.03 -32.23 24.23
C SER A 439 23.35 -32.46 24.98
N ASP A 440 24.48 -32.01 24.42
CA ASP A 440 25.78 -32.07 25.08
C ASP A 440 25.99 -30.85 26.01
N ILE A 441 26.00 -31.11 27.32
CA ILE A 441 26.23 -30.10 28.36
C ILE A 441 27.63 -29.45 28.28
N SER A 442 28.62 -30.10 27.66
CA SER A 442 29.94 -29.49 27.43
C SER A 442 29.88 -28.38 26.37
N VAL A 443 29.06 -28.56 25.33
CA VAL A 443 28.78 -27.54 24.31
C VAL A 443 28.04 -26.35 24.94
N ARG A 444 27.02 -26.62 25.77
CA ARG A 444 26.24 -25.59 26.47
C ARG A 444 27.04 -24.79 27.51
N ARG A 445 28.02 -25.42 28.18
CA ARG A 445 28.94 -24.74 29.11
C ARG A 445 30.02 -23.92 28.41
N GLY A 446 30.33 -24.21 27.15
CA GLY A 446 31.29 -23.43 26.35
C GLY A 446 32.65 -23.24 27.02
N THR A 447 33.18 -22.03 26.99
CA THR A 447 34.51 -21.69 27.55
C THR A 447 34.42 -20.74 28.74
N LYS A 448 35.40 -20.80 29.67
CA LYS A 448 35.50 -19.88 30.82
C LYS A 448 35.49 -18.40 30.42
N ALA A 449 36.03 -18.07 29.26
CA ALA A 449 36.07 -16.69 28.76
C ALA A 449 34.68 -16.07 28.59
N GLY A 450 33.64 -16.85 28.28
CA GLY A 450 32.26 -16.38 28.14
C GLY A 450 31.44 -16.36 29.44
N SER A 451 32.06 -16.55 30.61
CA SER A 451 31.36 -16.71 31.90
C SER A 451 31.27 -15.40 32.70
N CYS A 452 30.62 -14.40 32.12
CA CYS A 452 30.35 -13.10 32.75
C CYS A 452 28.83 -12.81 32.85
N ASP A 453 28.47 -11.71 33.51
CA ASP A 453 27.13 -11.13 33.52
C ASP A 453 26.62 -10.82 32.09
N ASN A 454 25.33 -10.56 31.98
CA ASN A 454 24.74 -10.06 30.74
C ASN A 454 24.87 -8.54 30.63
N ASP A 455 25.24 -8.09 29.44
CA ASP A 455 25.34 -6.69 29.04
C ASP A 455 23.96 -6.04 28.88
N HIS A 456 23.86 -4.78 29.30
CA HIS A 456 22.79 -3.89 28.87
C HIS A 456 22.94 -3.68 27.36
N HIS A 457 21.89 -3.93 26.59
CA HIS A 457 21.95 -3.85 25.14
C HIS A 457 20.68 -3.23 24.55
N ALA A 458 20.86 -2.43 23.49
CA ALA A 458 19.73 -1.97 22.69
C ALA A 458 19.02 -3.19 22.07
N LEU A 459 17.73 -3.33 22.36
CA LEU A 459 16.88 -4.34 21.75
C LEU A 459 16.65 -3.96 20.28
N LYS A 460 16.58 -5.00 19.43
CA LYS A 460 16.55 -4.82 17.98
C LYS A 460 15.20 -5.17 17.38
N LYS A 461 14.94 -4.63 16.20
CA LYS A 461 13.84 -5.00 15.31
C LYS A 461 14.40 -5.42 13.96
N VAL A 462 13.70 -6.31 13.27
CA VAL A 462 14.07 -6.85 11.96
C VAL A 462 12.89 -6.84 11.01
N VAL A 463 13.20 -6.72 9.72
CA VAL A 463 12.25 -6.65 8.61
C VAL A 463 12.77 -7.53 7.48
N CYS A 464 11.91 -8.25 6.76
CA CYS A 464 12.34 -9.05 5.61
C CYS A 464 12.77 -8.14 4.44
N SER A 465 13.85 -8.51 3.72
CA SER A 465 14.38 -7.70 2.61
C SER A 465 13.39 -7.52 1.45
N ARG A 466 12.49 -8.50 1.27
CA ARG A 466 11.38 -8.45 0.31
C ARG A 466 10.49 -7.23 0.50
N LEU A 467 10.18 -6.85 1.75
CA LEU A 467 9.31 -5.70 2.05
C LEU A 467 9.93 -4.37 1.58
N TYR A 468 11.26 -4.24 1.60
CA TYR A 468 11.94 -3.09 1.00
C TYR A 468 11.71 -3.06 -0.52
N SER A 469 11.96 -4.17 -1.23
CA SER A 469 11.76 -4.24 -2.69
C SER A 469 10.31 -3.94 -3.10
N ASP A 470 9.31 -4.51 -2.42
CA ASP A 470 7.90 -4.28 -2.73
C ASP A 470 7.44 -2.85 -2.43
N THR A 471 8.09 -2.18 -1.47
CA THR A 471 7.86 -0.77 -1.15
C THR A 471 8.50 0.16 -2.19
N TYR A 472 9.70 -0.18 -2.71
CA TYR A 472 10.50 0.72 -3.52
C TYR A 472 10.41 0.50 -5.04
N ASP A 473 10.11 -0.72 -5.50
CA ASP A 473 9.88 -1.05 -6.93
C ASP A 473 8.54 -0.51 -7.46
N VAL A 474 7.60 -0.15 -6.58
CA VAL A 474 6.33 0.49 -6.96
C VAL A 474 6.46 2.01 -7.12
N SER A 475 5.60 2.59 -7.96
CA SER A 475 5.59 4.04 -8.17
C SER A 475 5.25 4.79 -6.87
N PRO A 476 5.82 5.99 -6.61
CA PRO A 476 5.64 6.71 -5.34
C PRO A 476 4.18 6.88 -4.86
N PRO A 477 3.17 7.12 -5.73
CA PRO A 477 1.76 7.20 -5.33
C PRO A 477 1.18 5.88 -4.78
N ARG A 478 1.80 4.73 -5.08
CA ARG A 478 1.36 3.39 -4.63
C ARG A 478 2.24 2.79 -3.55
N ARG A 479 3.35 3.46 -3.18
CA ARG A 479 4.19 3.07 -2.04
C ARG A 479 3.36 2.99 -0.75
N SER A 480 3.57 1.93 0.01
CA SER A 480 3.07 1.75 1.37
C SER A 480 4.02 2.44 2.37
N PRO A 481 3.51 3.04 3.47
CA PRO A 481 4.36 3.57 4.53
C PRO A 481 4.94 2.47 5.42
N ALA A 482 4.48 1.21 5.31
CA ALA A 482 4.74 0.15 6.28
C ALA A 482 6.23 -0.11 6.54
N TYR A 483 7.05 -0.22 5.49
CA TYR A 483 8.49 -0.42 5.61
C TYR A 483 9.16 0.74 6.35
N ASP A 484 8.98 1.96 5.83
CA ASP A 484 9.59 3.18 6.37
C ASP A 484 9.18 3.42 7.84
N PHE A 485 7.90 3.16 8.16
CA PHE A 485 7.36 3.25 9.51
C PHE A 485 7.94 2.20 10.48
N ILE A 486 8.01 0.92 10.08
CA ILE A 486 8.58 -0.13 10.94
C ILE A 486 10.08 0.12 11.19
N LYS A 487 10.80 0.67 10.20
CA LYS A 487 12.20 1.09 10.34
C LYS A 487 12.35 2.36 11.21
N SER A 488 11.41 3.31 11.18
CA SER A 488 11.46 4.53 12.01
C SER A 488 10.99 4.34 13.46
N ILE A 489 9.88 3.63 13.71
CA ILE A 489 9.19 3.56 15.02
C ILE A 489 10.10 3.12 16.16
N GLN A 490 10.16 3.90 17.24
CA GLN A 490 10.90 3.56 18.45
C GLN A 490 10.04 3.77 19.70
N VAL A 491 10.12 2.82 20.62
CA VAL A 491 9.54 2.89 21.97
C VAL A 491 10.69 2.62 22.95
N THR A 492 10.87 3.51 23.93
CA THR A 492 11.90 3.37 24.96
C THR A 492 11.51 2.36 26.02
N ASP A 493 12.49 1.92 26.81
CA ASP A 493 12.27 1.10 27.99
C ASP A 493 11.35 1.80 29.00
N LEU A 494 11.50 3.11 29.22
CA LEU A 494 10.61 3.90 30.09
C LEU A 494 9.16 3.96 29.59
N GLU A 495 8.95 4.16 28.29
CA GLU A 495 7.61 4.16 27.67
C GLU A 495 6.95 2.76 27.76
N MET A 496 7.75 1.69 27.61
CA MET A 496 7.28 0.31 27.80
C MET A 496 6.95 0.00 29.27
N GLU A 497 7.77 0.45 30.22
CA GLU A 497 7.51 0.28 31.66
C GLU A 497 6.25 1.03 32.11
N ASP A 498 5.92 2.18 31.53
CA ASP A 498 4.67 2.89 31.85
C ASP A 498 3.42 2.11 31.38
N MET A 499 3.43 1.56 30.16
CA MET A 499 2.35 0.67 29.67
C MET A 499 2.20 -0.58 30.55
N LEU A 500 3.31 -1.25 30.89
CA LEU A 500 3.32 -2.43 31.76
C LEU A 500 2.83 -2.10 33.16
N LYS A 501 3.22 -0.95 33.71
CA LYS A 501 2.80 -0.48 35.04
C LYS A 501 1.31 -0.10 35.07
N HIS A 502 0.78 0.53 34.03
CA HIS A 502 -0.65 0.82 33.91
C HIS A 502 -1.45 -0.48 33.93
N TRP A 503 -1.04 -1.48 33.14
CA TRP A 503 -1.65 -2.81 33.12
C TRP A 503 -1.56 -3.52 34.48
N ALA A 504 -0.40 -3.52 35.13
CA ALA A 504 -0.19 -4.18 36.42
C ALA A 504 -1.01 -3.54 37.56
N LEU A 505 -1.15 -2.21 37.59
CA LEU A 505 -1.79 -1.49 38.69
C LEU A 505 -3.32 -1.55 38.69
N ARG A 506 -3.99 -1.80 37.55
CA ARG A 506 -5.46 -1.91 37.51
C ARG A 506 -5.98 -3.13 38.28
N GLY A 507 -5.17 -4.19 38.40
CA GLY A 507 -5.44 -5.34 39.28
C GLY A 507 -6.61 -6.25 38.86
N VAL A 508 -7.30 -5.94 37.76
CA VAL A 508 -8.37 -6.77 37.20
C VAL A 508 -7.82 -7.70 36.13
N ASP A 509 -8.10 -9.00 36.28
CA ASP A 509 -7.62 -10.11 35.44
C ASP A 509 -6.12 -10.09 35.06
N LYS A 510 -5.32 -10.49 36.05
CA LYS A 510 -3.84 -10.60 36.07
C LYS A 510 -3.23 -11.62 35.08
N TYR A 511 -3.95 -11.99 34.03
CA TYR A 511 -3.58 -13.04 33.08
C TYR A 511 -3.60 -12.62 31.60
N GLY A 512 -3.71 -11.32 31.29
CA GLY A 512 -3.45 -10.76 29.94
C GLY A 512 -4.56 -9.92 29.32
N TYR A 513 -5.70 -9.75 30.00
CA TYR A 513 -6.94 -9.30 29.36
C TYR A 513 -7.11 -7.78 29.29
N ASP A 514 -6.40 -7.03 30.14
CA ASP A 514 -6.50 -5.56 30.22
C ASP A 514 -5.36 -4.82 29.52
N GLY A 515 -4.33 -5.52 29.03
CA GLY A 515 -3.16 -4.91 28.36
C GLY A 515 -3.53 -4.11 27.10
N ARG A 516 -4.67 -4.41 26.47
CA ARG A 516 -5.19 -3.67 25.31
C ARG A 516 -5.60 -2.23 25.67
N ASP A 517 -6.18 -2.03 26.85
CA ASP A 517 -6.59 -0.71 27.34
C ASP A 517 -5.39 0.13 27.78
N ALA A 518 -4.41 -0.51 28.44
CA ALA A 518 -3.14 0.13 28.81
C ALA A 518 -2.38 0.64 27.57
N VAL A 519 -2.19 -0.20 26.55
CA VAL A 519 -1.54 0.22 25.29
C VAL A 519 -2.36 1.27 24.56
N CYS A 520 -3.70 1.14 24.49
CA CYS A 520 -4.54 2.12 23.80
C CYS A 520 -4.53 3.50 24.49
N THR A 521 -4.60 3.52 25.82
CA THR A 521 -4.48 4.72 26.64
C THR A 521 -3.13 5.40 26.40
N TRP A 522 -2.02 4.65 26.45
CA TRP A 522 -0.69 5.19 26.19
C TRP A 522 -0.53 5.72 24.75
N VAL A 523 -1.02 5.00 23.73
CA VAL A 523 -0.96 5.45 22.32
C VAL A 523 -1.79 6.70 22.08
N ARG A 524 -2.95 6.85 22.75
CA ARG A 524 -3.76 8.08 22.72
C ARG A 524 -3.01 9.25 23.34
N ASP A 525 -2.43 9.05 24.53
CA ASP A 525 -1.85 10.12 25.33
C ASP A 525 -0.47 10.59 24.80
N ASN A 526 0.24 9.74 24.05
CA ASN A 526 1.54 10.05 23.44
C ASN A 526 1.44 10.24 21.91
N LEU A 527 0.23 10.44 21.36
CA LEU A 527 -0.03 10.41 19.92
C LEU A 527 0.76 11.46 19.11
N ASP A 528 0.92 12.67 19.66
CA ASP A 528 1.65 13.76 18.99
C ASP A 528 3.15 13.47 18.87
N ASP A 529 3.74 12.77 19.85
CA ASP A 529 5.09 12.26 19.76
C ASP A 529 5.19 11.07 18.81
N LEU A 530 4.22 10.14 18.83
CA LEU A 530 4.21 8.99 17.92
C LEU A 530 4.12 9.40 16.44
N GLN A 531 3.50 10.55 16.13
CA GLN A 531 3.48 11.12 14.78
C GLN A 531 4.90 11.43 14.22
N ARG A 532 5.93 11.62 15.07
CA ARG A 532 7.32 11.85 14.62
C ARG A 532 7.91 10.68 13.82
N PHE A 533 7.33 9.48 13.96
CA PHE A 533 7.73 8.28 13.25
C PHE A 533 6.99 8.06 11.93
N ILE A 534 5.94 8.85 11.63
CA ILE A 534 5.22 8.78 10.36
C ILE A 534 6.14 9.26 9.22
N PRO A 535 6.34 8.47 8.14
CA PRO A 535 7.15 8.89 7.01
C PRO A 535 6.56 10.13 6.31
N ARG A 536 7.42 11.00 5.75
CA ARG A 536 6.96 12.21 5.03
C ARG A 536 6.12 11.84 3.79
N GLY A 537 5.01 12.54 3.56
CA GLY A 537 4.06 12.20 2.50
C GLY A 537 2.97 11.21 2.95
N TYR A 538 2.66 11.18 4.25
CA TYR A 538 1.64 10.37 4.91
C TYR A 538 1.15 11.10 6.19
N PRO A 539 -0.09 10.87 6.67
CA PRO A 539 -1.11 9.97 6.11
C PRO A 539 -1.69 10.50 4.80
N ARG A 540 -1.85 9.61 3.81
CA ARG A 540 -2.24 10.02 2.46
C ARG A 540 -3.74 10.24 2.31
N THR A 541 -4.08 11.22 1.49
CA THR A 541 -5.45 11.56 1.12
C THR A 541 -5.63 11.53 -0.39
N LEU A 542 -6.84 11.22 -0.84
CA LEU A 542 -7.23 11.26 -2.25
C LEU A 542 -7.84 12.63 -2.55
N ASP A 543 -7.32 13.34 -3.56
CA ASP A 543 -7.95 14.56 -4.06
C ASP A 543 -9.29 14.22 -4.73
N GLY A 544 -10.38 14.30 -3.96
CA GLY A 544 -11.74 14.00 -4.39
C GLY A 544 -12.29 14.91 -5.51
N ARG A 545 -11.52 15.89 -6.00
CA ARG A 545 -11.88 16.75 -7.14
C ARG A 545 -11.87 15.95 -8.45
N ASN A 546 -13.00 15.30 -8.72
CA ASN A 546 -13.33 14.73 -10.02
C ASN A 546 -13.20 15.81 -11.13
N ARG A 547 -12.10 15.76 -11.88
CA ARG A 547 -11.73 16.75 -12.91
C ARG A 547 -12.74 16.86 -14.07
N TYR A 548 -13.68 15.92 -14.20
CA TYR A 548 -14.79 16.01 -15.16
C TYR A 548 -15.94 16.93 -14.69
N LYS A 549 -15.88 17.46 -13.46
CA LYS A 549 -16.78 18.50 -12.93
C LYS A 549 -16.19 19.93 -13.01
N GLU A 550 -15.04 20.10 -13.65
CA GLU A 550 -14.39 21.41 -13.80
C GLU A 550 -15.09 22.26 -14.89
N SER A 551 -15.03 23.58 -14.78
CA SER A 551 -15.78 24.51 -15.65
C SER A 551 -15.48 24.34 -17.16
N TYR A 552 -14.25 23.97 -17.52
CA TYR A 552 -13.85 23.74 -18.91
C TYR A 552 -14.52 22.52 -19.55
N MET A 553 -14.92 21.51 -18.76
CA MET A 553 -15.65 20.34 -19.25
C MET A 553 -17.10 20.66 -19.60
N TYR A 554 -17.76 21.45 -18.74
CA TYR A 554 -19.10 21.95 -19.05
C TYR A 554 -19.10 22.84 -20.30
N ALA A 555 -18.06 23.65 -20.51
CA ALA A 555 -17.89 24.45 -21.72
C ALA A 555 -17.67 23.58 -22.98
N ALA A 556 -16.85 22.52 -22.88
CA ALA A 556 -16.63 21.57 -23.98
C ALA A 556 -17.92 20.82 -24.36
N MET A 557 -18.62 20.28 -23.36
CA MET A 557 -19.91 19.61 -23.55
C MET A 557 -20.97 20.54 -24.17
N ALA A 558 -21.05 21.80 -23.71
CA ALA A 558 -21.95 22.79 -24.27
C ALA A 558 -21.66 23.07 -25.76
N MET A 559 -20.37 23.16 -26.16
CA MET A 559 -20.00 23.35 -27.56
C MET A 559 -20.38 22.13 -28.43
N GLY A 560 -20.20 20.91 -27.92
CA GLY A 560 -20.63 19.68 -28.60
C GLY A 560 -22.16 19.61 -28.79
N ILE A 561 -22.93 20.05 -27.78
CA ILE A 561 -24.39 20.17 -27.86
C ILE A 561 -24.80 21.21 -28.91
N VAL A 562 -24.14 22.38 -28.94
CA VAL A 562 -24.39 23.41 -29.97
C VAL A 562 -24.07 22.89 -31.38
N ALA A 563 -22.94 22.19 -31.56
CA ALA A 563 -22.60 21.55 -32.83
C ALA A 563 -23.69 20.57 -33.28
N LEU A 564 -24.15 19.70 -32.38
CA LEU A 564 -25.21 18.73 -32.65
C LEU A 564 -26.55 19.39 -33.04
N ILE A 565 -26.96 20.46 -32.35
CA ILE A 565 -28.16 21.24 -32.67
C ILE A 565 -28.03 21.88 -34.06
N VAL A 566 -26.85 22.40 -34.41
CA VAL A 566 -26.56 22.97 -35.74
C VAL A 566 -26.58 21.88 -36.84
N VAL A 567 -26.07 20.67 -36.57
CA VAL A 567 -26.18 19.53 -37.50
C VAL A 567 -27.64 19.14 -37.74
N PHE A 568 -28.45 18.97 -36.68
CA PHE A 568 -29.87 18.62 -36.83
C PHE A 568 -30.66 19.71 -37.55
N SER A 569 -30.42 20.98 -37.22
CA SER A 569 -31.03 22.13 -37.90
C SER A 569 -30.66 22.16 -39.40
N THR A 570 -29.39 21.94 -39.72
CA THR A 570 -28.88 21.84 -41.11
C THR A 570 -29.52 20.66 -41.84
N THR A 571 -29.72 19.53 -41.16
CA THR A 571 -30.38 18.34 -41.71
C THR A 571 -31.85 18.59 -42.01
N PHE A 572 -32.59 19.21 -41.08
CA PHE A 572 -33.99 19.59 -41.27
C PHE A 572 -34.17 20.55 -42.46
N VAL A 573 -33.36 21.62 -42.53
CA VAL A 573 -33.41 22.57 -43.65
C VAL A 573 -33.01 21.91 -44.97
N THR A 574 -32.00 21.04 -44.99
CA THR A 574 -31.59 20.29 -46.19
C THR A 574 -32.69 19.34 -46.66
N TYR A 575 -33.39 18.68 -45.74
CA TYR A 575 -34.53 17.81 -46.07
C TYR A 575 -35.72 18.61 -46.62
N HIS A 576 -36.10 19.71 -45.96
CA HIS A 576 -37.22 20.55 -46.39
C HIS A 576 -36.94 21.27 -47.72
N GLN A 577 -35.69 21.66 -48.00
CA GLN A 577 -35.30 22.33 -49.24
C GLN A 577 -34.82 21.38 -50.35
N ARG A 578 -34.91 20.05 -50.16
CA ARG A 578 -34.37 19.00 -51.05
C ARG A 578 -34.76 19.15 -52.54
N ASP A 579 -35.94 19.70 -52.79
CA ASP A 579 -36.53 19.83 -54.13
C ASP A 579 -36.11 21.12 -54.86
N THR A 580 -35.37 22.01 -54.20
CA THR A 580 -34.72 23.16 -54.85
C THR A 580 -33.67 22.72 -55.87
N ARG A 581 -33.55 23.46 -56.99
CA ARG A 581 -32.59 23.14 -58.07
C ARG A 581 -31.14 23.01 -57.57
N ILE A 582 -30.77 23.79 -56.55
CA ILE A 582 -29.41 23.83 -55.97
C ILE A 582 -29.12 22.53 -55.20
N LEU A 583 -29.98 22.11 -54.27
CA LEU A 583 -29.76 20.88 -53.51
C LEU A 583 -29.97 19.61 -54.35
N ARG A 584 -30.89 19.65 -55.32
CA ARG A 584 -31.10 18.55 -56.28
C ARG A 584 -29.87 18.32 -57.17
N LEU A 585 -29.19 19.37 -57.64
CA LEU A 585 -27.91 19.27 -58.35
C LEU A 585 -26.78 18.76 -57.43
N ALA A 586 -26.75 19.20 -56.18
CA ALA A 586 -25.76 18.75 -55.20
C ALA A 586 -25.95 17.29 -54.71
N ASN A 587 -26.99 16.60 -55.17
CA ASN A 587 -27.33 15.20 -54.87
C ASN A 587 -27.59 14.95 -53.37
N VAL A 588 -28.75 15.41 -52.89
CA VAL A 588 -29.24 15.40 -51.49
C VAL A 588 -28.88 14.15 -50.68
N GLN A 589 -28.97 12.95 -51.26
CA GLN A 589 -28.69 11.70 -50.55
C GLN A 589 -27.24 11.60 -50.04
N PHE A 590 -26.26 12.17 -50.75
CA PHE A 590 -24.87 12.26 -50.29
C PHE A 590 -24.69 13.34 -49.21
N LEU A 591 -25.53 14.38 -49.21
CA LEU A 591 -25.52 15.42 -48.18
C LEU A 591 -26.09 14.90 -46.86
N ILE A 592 -27.13 14.07 -46.91
CA ILE A 592 -27.72 13.43 -45.72
C ILE A 592 -26.73 12.46 -45.08
N LEU A 593 -26.01 11.64 -45.86
CA LEU A 593 -24.96 10.76 -45.31
C LEU A 593 -23.83 11.54 -44.61
N MET A 594 -23.37 12.64 -45.21
CA MET A 594 -22.37 13.54 -44.62
C MET A 594 -22.86 14.12 -43.28
N LEU A 595 -24.12 14.57 -43.23
CA LEU A 595 -24.72 15.13 -42.01
C LEU A 595 -24.93 14.06 -40.92
N ILE A 596 -25.25 12.82 -41.27
CA ILE A 596 -25.26 11.69 -40.31
C ILE A 596 -23.84 11.47 -39.74
N GLY A 597 -22.81 11.54 -40.58
CA GLY A 597 -21.42 11.51 -40.13
C GLY A 597 -21.10 12.63 -39.13
N PHE A 598 -21.48 13.87 -39.44
CA PHE A 598 -21.29 15.02 -38.54
C PHE A 598 -22.10 14.91 -37.24
N SER A 599 -23.28 14.27 -37.25
CA SER A 599 -24.02 13.95 -36.01
C SER A 599 -23.22 12.99 -35.13
N PHE A 600 -22.62 11.95 -35.70
CA PHE A 600 -21.78 11.01 -34.94
C PHE A 600 -20.51 11.66 -34.41
N VAL A 601 -19.82 12.50 -35.20
CA VAL A 601 -18.67 13.29 -34.70
C VAL A 601 -19.09 14.20 -33.53
N SER A 602 -20.26 14.83 -33.59
CA SER A 602 -20.78 15.69 -32.53
C SER A 602 -21.16 14.90 -31.25
N LEU A 603 -21.78 13.73 -31.38
CA LEU A 603 -22.02 12.82 -30.24
C LEU A 603 -20.70 12.34 -29.63
N GLY A 604 -19.71 12.00 -30.46
CA GLY A 604 -18.37 11.64 -30.01
C GLY A 604 -17.71 12.77 -29.21
N ALA A 605 -17.78 14.01 -29.71
CA ALA A 605 -17.29 15.20 -29.01
C ALA A 605 -17.93 15.39 -27.64
N ILE A 606 -19.25 15.19 -27.52
CA ILE A 606 -19.96 15.22 -26.22
C ILE A 606 -19.40 14.11 -25.30
N LEU A 607 -19.24 12.88 -25.79
CA LEU A 607 -18.72 11.77 -24.97
C LEU A 607 -17.27 11.98 -24.50
N PHE A 608 -16.44 12.73 -25.24
CA PHE A 608 -15.10 13.13 -24.77
C PHE A 608 -15.16 14.10 -23.58
N ALA A 609 -16.21 14.91 -23.44
CA ALA A 609 -16.41 15.80 -22.29
C ALA A 609 -17.17 15.14 -21.11
N THR A 610 -17.85 14.01 -21.33
CA THR A 610 -18.47 13.23 -20.25
C THR A 610 -17.45 12.39 -19.48
N GLN A 611 -17.78 12.05 -18.22
CA GLN A 611 -16.93 11.21 -17.38
C GLN A 611 -16.66 9.83 -18.04
N PRO A 612 -15.40 9.33 -17.99
CA PRO A 612 -15.04 7.99 -18.47
C PRO A 612 -15.84 6.87 -17.82
N SER A 613 -16.35 5.97 -18.66
CA SER A 613 -17.07 4.74 -18.30
C SER A 613 -16.83 3.71 -19.42
N LEU A 614 -16.95 2.40 -19.14
CA LEU A 614 -16.73 1.34 -20.15
C LEU A 614 -17.45 1.61 -21.49
N VAL A 615 -18.69 2.10 -21.41
CA VAL A 615 -19.52 2.44 -22.58
C VAL A 615 -19.05 3.74 -23.24
N SER A 616 -18.85 4.85 -22.50
CA SER A 616 -18.42 6.12 -23.11
C SER A 616 -17.02 6.04 -23.71
N CYS A 617 -16.12 5.28 -23.09
CA CYS A 617 -14.77 4.99 -23.56
C CYS A 617 -14.74 4.28 -24.93
N THR A 618 -15.60 3.27 -25.13
CA THR A 618 -15.72 2.57 -26.41
C THR A 618 -16.47 3.43 -27.43
N MET A 619 -17.62 3.98 -27.05
CA MET A 619 -18.50 4.72 -27.96
C MET A 619 -17.86 6.01 -28.51
N ARG A 620 -17.00 6.71 -27.72
CA ARG A 620 -16.30 7.92 -28.21
C ARG A 620 -15.41 7.63 -29.42
N GLN A 621 -14.75 6.46 -29.46
CA GLN A 621 -13.90 6.07 -30.59
C GLN A 621 -14.73 5.61 -31.81
N TRP A 622 -15.78 4.81 -31.58
CA TRP A 622 -16.68 4.35 -32.65
C TRP A 622 -17.36 5.51 -33.37
N LEU A 623 -17.95 6.45 -32.62
CA LEU A 623 -18.71 7.57 -33.17
C LEU A 623 -17.84 8.53 -33.97
N VAL A 624 -16.61 8.82 -33.52
CA VAL A 624 -15.66 9.67 -34.26
C VAL A 624 -15.18 8.96 -35.53
N THR A 625 -14.74 7.71 -35.43
CA THR A 625 -14.18 6.95 -36.58
C THR A 625 -15.23 6.72 -37.68
N ILE A 626 -16.45 6.30 -37.32
CA ILE A 626 -17.56 6.12 -38.27
C ILE A 626 -18.04 7.50 -38.76
N GLY A 627 -18.04 8.52 -37.90
CA GLY A 627 -18.42 9.89 -38.22
C GLY A 627 -17.55 10.52 -39.31
N TYR A 628 -16.22 10.49 -39.17
CA TYR A 628 -15.30 10.96 -40.21
C TYR A 628 -15.40 10.13 -41.49
N THR A 629 -15.56 8.81 -41.37
CA THR A 629 -15.75 7.93 -42.54
C THR A 629 -17.03 8.29 -43.31
N LEU A 630 -18.15 8.54 -42.63
CA LEU A 630 -19.42 8.98 -43.23
C LEU A 630 -19.41 10.45 -43.70
N GLY A 631 -18.59 11.32 -43.10
CA GLY A 631 -18.39 12.69 -43.57
C GLY A 631 -17.60 12.75 -44.89
N LEU A 632 -16.45 12.07 -44.93
CA LEU A 632 -15.45 12.23 -45.99
C LEU A 632 -15.64 11.26 -47.16
N VAL A 633 -16.00 9.99 -46.93
CA VAL A 633 -16.10 8.98 -48.02
C VAL A 633 -17.19 9.34 -49.04
N PRO A 634 -18.41 9.81 -48.67
CA PRO A 634 -19.39 10.27 -49.65
C PRO A 634 -18.90 11.46 -50.48
N LEU A 635 -18.08 12.35 -49.91
CA LEU A 635 -17.45 13.47 -50.63
C LEU A 635 -16.39 12.97 -51.61
N VAL A 636 -15.47 12.10 -51.16
CA VAL A 636 -14.44 11.43 -51.99
C VAL A 636 -15.08 10.71 -53.19
N VAL A 637 -16.11 9.90 -52.94
CA VAL A 637 -16.82 9.14 -53.99
C VAL A 637 -17.58 10.07 -54.95
N LYS A 638 -18.26 11.11 -54.45
CA LYS A 638 -18.96 12.12 -55.28
C LYS A 638 -17.98 12.88 -56.19
N VAL A 639 -16.87 13.37 -55.65
CA VAL A 639 -15.86 14.15 -56.42
C VAL A 639 -15.12 13.25 -57.41
N GLY A 640 -14.76 12.02 -57.01
CA GLY A 640 -14.18 11.01 -57.90
C GLY A 640 -15.11 10.65 -59.07
N ALA A 641 -16.41 10.53 -58.82
CA ALA A 641 -17.42 10.29 -59.86
C ALA A 641 -17.49 11.45 -60.88
N ILE A 642 -17.49 12.71 -60.42
CA ILE A 642 -17.48 13.90 -61.28
C ILE A 642 -16.19 13.94 -62.12
N ASN A 643 -15.03 13.76 -61.50
CA ASN A 643 -13.73 13.74 -62.19
C ASN A 643 -13.66 12.63 -63.25
N LYS A 644 -14.23 11.44 -62.96
CA LYS A 644 -14.35 10.33 -63.92
C LYS A 644 -15.26 10.68 -65.09
N LEU A 645 -16.45 11.23 -64.84
CA LEU A 645 -17.42 11.62 -65.87
C LEU A 645 -16.82 12.64 -66.85
N VAL A 646 -16.22 13.73 -66.36
CA VAL A 646 -15.67 14.76 -67.24
C VAL A 646 -14.39 14.29 -67.95
N ARG A 647 -13.55 13.47 -67.31
CA ARG A 647 -12.40 12.84 -67.99
C ARG A 647 -12.85 11.88 -69.10
N SER A 648 -13.97 11.18 -68.94
CA SER A 648 -14.58 10.37 -70.00
C SER A 648 -15.21 11.21 -71.12
N ALA A 649 -15.88 12.32 -70.78
CA ALA A 649 -16.42 13.27 -71.75
C ALA A 649 -15.33 13.91 -72.62
N ARG A 650 -14.21 14.35 -72.02
CA ARG A 650 -13.02 14.84 -72.76
C ARG A 650 -12.37 13.78 -73.66
N LYS A 651 -12.68 12.49 -73.48
CA LYS A 651 -12.27 11.38 -74.37
C LYS A 651 -13.40 10.89 -75.28
N MET A 652 -14.51 11.63 -75.38
CA MET A 652 -15.74 11.30 -76.12
C MET A 652 -16.34 9.91 -75.79
N LYS A 653 -15.95 9.30 -74.66
CA LYS A 653 -16.41 7.96 -74.26
C LYS A 653 -17.64 8.09 -73.37
N ARG A 654 -18.80 7.65 -73.86
CA ARG A 654 -20.04 7.55 -73.06
C ARG A 654 -19.84 6.56 -71.92
N VAL A 655 -19.92 7.04 -70.67
CA VAL A 655 -19.85 6.21 -69.46
C VAL A 655 -21.00 6.59 -68.53
N VAL A 656 -21.79 5.61 -68.10
CA VAL A 656 -22.92 5.80 -67.19
C VAL A 656 -22.53 5.30 -65.80
N LEU A 657 -22.49 6.19 -64.80
CA LEU A 657 -22.27 5.82 -63.41
C LEU A 657 -23.62 5.57 -62.73
N SER A 658 -23.88 4.32 -62.33
CA SER A 658 -25.07 3.97 -61.55
C SER A 658 -24.97 4.57 -60.14
N ARG A 659 -26.06 5.22 -59.68
CA ARG A 659 -26.16 5.71 -58.29
C ARG A 659 -26.01 4.57 -57.27
N LYS A 660 -26.57 3.38 -57.57
CA LYS A 660 -26.46 2.20 -56.68
C LYS A 660 -25.00 1.80 -56.43
N TYR A 661 -24.18 1.80 -57.48
CA TYR A 661 -22.75 1.49 -57.39
C TYR A 661 -21.98 2.48 -56.50
N LEU A 662 -22.28 3.78 -56.61
CA LEU A 662 -21.62 4.79 -55.76
C LEU A 662 -21.98 4.63 -54.27
N PHE A 663 -23.24 4.33 -53.94
CA PHE A 663 -23.62 4.01 -52.55
C PHE A 663 -23.01 2.69 -52.06
N GLN A 664 -22.90 1.68 -52.92
CA GLN A 664 -22.25 0.42 -52.59
C GLN A 664 -20.76 0.62 -52.24
N VAL A 665 -20.02 1.45 -52.99
CA VAL A 665 -18.62 1.80 -52.67
C VAL A 665 -18.50 2.53 -51.33
N VAL A 666 -19.39 3.50 -51.04
CA VAL A 666 -19.42 4.17 -49.73
C VAL A 666 -19.67 3.15 -48.61
N LEU A 667 -20.68 2.29 -48.76
CA LEU A 667 -21.06 1.31 -47.75
C LEU A 667 -19.93 0.30 -47.49
N SER A 668 -19.29 -0.24 -48.54
CA SER A 668 -18.16 -1.18 -48.38
C SER A 668 -17.00 -0.57 -47.58
N ILE A 669 -16.69 0.71 -47.77
CA ILE A 669 -15.64 1.39 -47.02
C ILE A 669 -16.05 1.58 -45.54
N VAL A 670 -17.31 1.95 -45.28
CA VAL A 670 -17.85 2.03 -43.91
C VAL A 670 -17.85 0.67 -43.22
N THR A 671 -18.18 -0.42 -43.93
CA THR A 671 -18.11 -1.79 -43.39
C THR A 671 -16.68 -2.18 -42.97
N ILE A 672 -15.65 -1.78 -43.73
CA ILE A 672 -14.25 -2.02 -43.36
C ILE A 672 -13.89 -1.31 -42.05
N ALA A 673 -14.30 -0.04 -41.89
CA ALA A 673 -14.08 0.71 -40.64
C ALA A 673 -14.82 0.07 -39.45
N ILE A 674 -16.04 -0.45 -39.66
CA ILE A 674 -16.80 -1.18 -38.61
C ILE A 674 -16.12 -2.49 -38.23
N ILE A 675 -15.62 -3.28 -39.18
CA ILE A 675 -14.88 -4.53 -38.90
C ILE A 675 -13.63 -4.24 -38.07
N TYR A 676 -12.90 -3.18 -38.39
CA TYR A 676 -11.76 -2.71 -37.62
C TYR A 676 -12.13 -2.31 -36.18
N LEU A 677 -13.21 -1.55 -35.99
CA LEU A 677 -13.71 -1.16 -34.66
C LEU A 677 -14.18 -2.36 -33.82
N ILE A 678 -14.81 -3.36 -34.45
CA ILE A 678 -15.17 -4.63 -33.81
C ILE A 678 -13.90 -5.35 -33.34
N ALA A 679 -12.86 -5.46 -34.18
CA ALA A 679 -11.61 -6.09 -33.81
C ALA A 679 -10.92 -5.39 -32.63
N TRP A 680 -10.84 -4.05 -32.64
CA TRP A 680 -10.35 -3.25 -31.51
C TRP A 680 -11.15 -3.54 -30.23
N SER A 681 -12.48 -3.52 -30.32
CA SER A 681 -13.37 -3.70 -29.16
C SER A 681 -13.39 -5.12 -28.57
N ILE A 682 -12.93 -6.13 -29.33
CA ILE A 682 -12.81 -7.52 -28.85
C ILE A 682 -11.41 -7.80 -28.32
N VAL A 683 -10.35 -7.25 -28.94
CA VAL A 683 -8.96 -7.58 -28.61
C VAL A 683 -8.37 -6.67 -27.52
N ASP A 684 -8.74 -5.39 -27.49
CA ASP A 684 -8.11 -4.37 -26.63
C ASP A 684 -9.05 -3.18 -26.42
N ALA A 685 -10.24 -3.45 -25.87
CA ALA A 685 -11.30 -2.46 -25.71
C ALA A 685 -10.81 -1.20 -24.95
N PRO A 686 -11.14 0.02 -25.42
CA PRO A 686 -10.88 1.24 -24.65
C PRO A 686 -11.65 1.20 -23.33
N THR A 687 -10.93 1.02 -22.22
CA THR A 687 -11.49 0.89 -20.87
C THR A 687 -11.25 2.16 -20.06
N ARG A 688 -12.02 2.36 -18.98
CA ARG A 688 -11.76 3.42 -18.00
C ARG A 688 -10.49 3.07 -17.24
N THR A 689 -9.49 3.93 -17.31
CA THR A 689 -8.19 3.75 -16.65
C THR A 689 -7.92 4.88 -15.65
N GLU A 690 -7.23 4.54 -14.56
CA GLU A 690 -6.93 5.45 -13.44
C GLU A 690 -5.42 5.59 -13.26
N GLU A 691 -4.94 6.81 -13.40
CA GLU A 691 -3.54 7.20 -13.29
C GLU A 691 -3.32 7.97 -12.00
N TRP A 692 -2.61 7.34 -11.07
CA TRP A 692 -2.39 7.83 -9.71
C TRP A 692 -1.14 8.70 -9.72
N ASN A 693 -1.28 9.98 -9.39
CA ASN A 693 -0.21 10.98 -9.44
C ASN A 693 -0.02 11.63 -8.07
N LEU A 694 1.22 11.73 -7.59
CA LEU A 694 1.55 12.44 -6.35
C LEU A 694 1.56 13.95 -6.63
N SER A 695 1.07 14.77 -5.71
CA SER A 695 1.11 16.23 -5.86
C SER A 695 2.54 16.75 -5.66
N GLU A 696 3.08 17.45 -6.68
CA GLU A 696 4.44 18.04 -6.66
C GLU A 696 4.67 19.07 -5.54
N LYS A 697 3.58 19.63 -4.97
CA LYS A 697 3.63 20.69 -3.97
C LYS A 697 3.41 20.19 -2.54
N ASP A 698 2.84 19.00 -2.41
CA ASP A 698 2.23 18.52 -1.19
C ASP A 698 2.10 16.99 -1.32
N LEU A 699 2.97 16.27 -0.61
CA LEU A 699 3.16 14.83 -0.79
C LEU A 699 2.04 13.99 -0.15
N ASP A 700 1.19 14.61 0.67
CA ASP A 700 0.09 13.95 1.37
C ASP A 700 -1.14 13.77 0.45
N PHE A 701 -1.17 14.44 -0.71
CA PHE A 701 -2.28 14.37 -1.67
C PHE A 701 -1.94 13.58 -2.93
N ILE A 702 -2.73 12.53 -3.20
CA ILE A 702 -2.73 11.82 -4.48
C ILE A 702 -3.90 12.31 -5.36
N THR A 703 -3.58 12.76 -6.57
CA THR A 703 -4.57 13.04 -7.62
C THR A 703 -4.80 11.79 -8.46
N VAL A 704 -6.04 11.29 -8.48
CA VAL A 704 -6.46 10.19 -9.36
C VAL A 704 -7.00 10.78 -10.68
N ASN A 705 -6.18 10.74 -11.73
CA ASN A 705 -6.59 11.13 -13.07
C ASN A 705 -7.32 9.98 -13.77
N VAL A 706 -8.50 10.24 -14.33
CA VAL A 706 -9.28 9.23 -15.07
C VAL A 706 -9.23 9.52 -16.57
N ASP A 707 -8.86 8.53 -17.38
CA ASP A 707 -8.93 8.58 -18.85
C ASP A 707 -9.72 7.36 -19.39
N CYS A 708 -9.75 7.23 -20.72
CA CYS A 708 -9.90 5.94 -21.36
C CYS A 708 -8.70 5.63 -22.25
N SER A 709 -7.99 4.55 -21.96
CA SER A 709 -6.94 3.99 -22.80
C SER A 709 -7.23 2.53 -23.17
N SER A 710 -6.57 2.08 -24.24
CA SER A 710 -6.35 0.67 -24.54
C SER A 710 -4.97 0.25 -24.02
N ARG A 711 -4.73 -1.04 -23.84
CA ARG A 711 -3.42 -1.60 -23.45
C ARG A 711 -2.32 -1.19 -24.42
N TYR A 712 -2.63 -1.07 -25.72
CA TYR A 712 -1.70 -0.58 -26.72
C TYR A 712 -2.24 0.65 -27.46
N GLN A 713 -1.42 1.70 -27.55
CA GLN A 713 -1.77 2.95 -28.26
C GLN A 713 -1.86 2.79 -29.79
N PHE A 714 -1.44 1.66 -30.36
CA PHE A 714 -1.38 1.47 -31.82
C PHE A 714 -2.75 1.63 -32.50
N TRP A 715 -3.85 1.25 -31.83
CA TRP A 715 -5.20 1.39 -32.37
C TRP A 715 -5.56 2.87 -32.64
N VAL A 716 -5.24 3.76 -31.69
CA VAL A 716 -5.50 5.20 -31.85
C VAL A 716 -4.68 5.76 -33.03
N TYR A 717 -3.44 5.31 -33.20
CA TYR A 717 -2.60 5.72 -34.33
C TYR A 717 -3.11 5.18 -35.69
N ILE A 718 -3.60 3.94 -35.76
CA ILE A 718 -4.26 3.42 -36.99
C ILE A 718 -5.52 4.24 -37.32
N THR A 719 -6.31 4.61 -36.32
CA THR A 719 -7.51 5.44 -36.51
C THR A 719 -7.16 6.82 -37.05
N LEU A 720 -6.14 7.49 -36.48
CA LEU A 720 -5.65 8.79 -36.97
C LEU A 720 -5.05 8.69 -38.39
N ALA A 721 -4.34 7.60 -38.71
CA ALA A 721 -3.80 7.36 -40.05
C ALA A 721 -4.91 7.12 -41.09
N TRP A 722 -6.00 6.44 -40.71
CA TRP A 722 -7.19 6.26 -41.54
C TRP A 722 -7.88 7.60 -41.83
N GLU A 723 -8.15 8.41 -40.79
CA GLU A 723 -8.72 9.76 -40.94
C GLU A 723 -7.82 10.65 -41.82
N PHE A 724 -6.49 10.56 -41.68
CA PHE A 724 -5.51 11.31 -42.47
C PHE A 724 -5.56 10.91 -43.95
N MET A 725 -5.60 9.61 -44.25
CA MET A 725 -5.70 9.10 -45.62
C MET A 725 -7.02 9.50 -46.30
N LEU A 726 -8.13 9.56 -45.55
CA LEU A 726 -9.40 10.09 -46.06
C LEU A 726 -9.32 11.60 -46.36
N CYS A 727 -8.80 12.41 -45.43
CA CYS A 727 -8.61 13.85 -45.63
C CYS A 727 -7.68 14.17 -46.82
N LEU A 728 -6.54 13.47 -46.92
CA LEU A 728 -5.59 13.63 -48.03
C LEU A 728 -6.24 13.27 -49.38
N SER A 729 -6.98 12.16 -49.44
CA SER A 729 -7.73 11.74 -50.63
C SER A 729 -8.79 12.78 -51.04
N ALA A 730 -9.53 13.33 -50.08
CA ALA A 730 -10.52 14.37 -50.30
C ALA A 730 -9.89 15.67 -50.85
N CYS A 731 -8.76 16.10 -50.29
CA CYS A 731 -8.00 17.25 -50.76
C CYS A 731 -7.50 17.05 -52.20
N VAL A 732 -6.81 15.95 -52.49
CA VAL A 732 -6.25 15.65 -53.82
C VAL A 732 -7.34 15.59 -54.89
N LEU A 733 -8.46 14.92 -54.63
CA LEU A 733 -9.57 14.84 -55.59
C LEU A 733 -10.26 16.20 -55.80
N SER A 734 -10.35 17.03 -54.76
CA SER A 734 -10.90 18.39 -54.85
C SER A 734 -10.00 19.33 -55.66
N VAL A 735 -8.67 19.22 -55.52
CA VAL A 735 -7.70 19.93 -56.39
C VAL A 735 -7.85 19.50 -57.85
N GLN A 736 -8.03 18.20 -58.12
CA GLN A 736 -8.29 17.72 -59.48
C GLN A 736 -9.61 18.29 -60.05
N ALA A 737 -10.67 18.39 -59.23
CA ALA A 737 -11.98 18.91 -59.66
C ALA A 737 -11.95 20.41 -60.04
N ARG A 738 -11.07 21.22 -59.41
CA ARG A 738 -10.87 22.63 -59.76
C ARG A 738 -10.43 22.82 -61.23
N LYS A 739 -9.61 21.92 -61.78
CA LYS A 739 -9.16 21.94 -63.20
C LYS A 739 -10.21 21.38 -64.20
N VAL A 740 -11.41 21.09 -63.72
CA VAL A 740 -12.41 20.26 -64.41
C VAL A 740 -13.80 20.89 -64.44
N ALA A 741 -14.18 21.67 -63.42
CA ALA A 741 -15.54 22.18 -63.22
C ALA A 741 -15.62 23.70 -62.98
N GLN A 742 -14.99 24.52 -63.84
CA GLN A 742 -15.06 26.00 -63.72
C GLN A 742 -16.48 26.56 -63.93
N GLU A 743 -17.37 25.86 -64.64
CA GLU A 743 -18.78 26.28 -64.82
C GLU A 743 -19.66 26.10 -63.57
N PHE A 744 -19.17 25.43 -62.52
CA PHE A 744 -19.92 25.20 -61.28
C PHE A 744 -19.11 25.60 -60.04
N ASN A 745 -19.56 26.66 -59.36
CA ASN A 745 -18.93 27.28 -58.18
C ASN A 745 -18.94 26.40 -56.89
N GLU A 746 -19.06 25.08 -57.00
CA GLU A 746 -19.00 24.15 -55.85
C GLU A 746 -17.59 23.65 -55.55
N SER A 747 -16.69 23.63 -56.55
CA SER A 747 -15.35 23.04 -56.42
C SER A 747 -14.43 23.78 -55.44
N HIS A 748 -14.64 25.09 -55.24
CA HIS A 748 -13.90 25.86 -54.25
C HIS A 748 -14.32 25.49 -52.82
N LEU A 749 -15.63 25.38 -52.56
CA LEU A 749 -16.20 25.05 -51.25
C LEU A 749 -15.85 23.62 -50.82
N LEU A 750 -15.84 22.66 -51.75
CA LEU A 750 -15.45 21.28 -51.49
C LEU A 750 -13.98 21.15 -51.05
N PHE A 751 -13.08 21.92 -51.66
CA PHE A 751 -11.68 21.97 -51.22
C PHE A 751 -11.54 22.62 -49.83
N ALA A 752 -12.22 23.74 -49.59
CA ALA A 752 -12.17 24.42 -48.29
C ALA A 752 -12.65 23.52 -47.13
N LEU A 753 -13.72 22.75 -47.37
CA LEU A 753 -14.25 21.73 -46.45
C LEU A 753 -13.23 20.60 -46.20
N ALA A 754 -12.62 20.05 -47.25
CA ALA A 754 -11.61 18.99 -47.09
C ALA A 754 -10.36 19.49 -46.34
N PHE A 755 -9.97 20.74 -46.56
CA PHE A 755 -8.84 21.38 -45.90
C PHE A 755 -9.11 21.72 -44.43
N SER A 756 -10.34 22.12 -44.05
CA SER A 756 -10.67 22.35 -42.63
C SER A 756 -10.57 21.06 -41.81
N HIS A 757 -11.15 19.95 -42.31
CA HIS A 757 -11.02 18.63 -41.67
C HIS A 757 -9.55 18.20 -41.52
N PHE A 758 -8.71 18.44 -42.54
CA PHE A 758 -7.27 18.15 -42.48
C PHE A 758 -6.55 18.98 -41.41
N ALA A 759 -6.91 20.25 -41.24
CA ALA A 759 -6.33 21.14 -40.22
C ALA A 759 -6.71 20.73 -38.80
N PHE A 760 -8.01 20.50 -38.52
CA PHE A 760 -8.46 20.04 -37.20
C PHE A 760 -7.94 18.64 -36.84
N LEU A 761 -7.83 17.74 -37.83
CA LEU A 761 -7.20 16.44 -37.63
C LEU A 761 -5.71 16.57 -37.28
N SER A 762 -5.00 17.49 -37.94
CA SER A 762 -3.58 17.75 -37.66
C SER A 762 -3.38 18.29 -36.23
N MET A 763 -4.27 19.17 -35.75
CA MET A 763 -4.30 19.61 -34.35
C MET A 763 -4.56 18.44 -33.39
N ARG A 764 -5.56 17.59 -33.67
CA ARG A 764 -5.86 16.38 -32.88
C ARG A 764 -4.65 15.42 -32.81
N ALA A 765 -3.95 15.21 -33.92
CA ALA A 765 -2.75 14.38 -33.98
C ALA A 765 -1.62 14.96 -33.11
N VAL A 766 -1.36 16.27 -33.17
CA VAL A 766 -0.37 16.94 -32.30
C VAL A 766 -0.73 16.78 -30.82
N THR A 767 -2.01 16.95 -30.45
CA THR A 767 -2.44 16.75 -29.05
C THR A 767 -2.35 15.29 -28.56
N GLN A 768 -2.40 14.31 -29.47
CA GLN A 768 -2.20 12.90 -29.13
C GLN A 768 -0.71 12.55 -29.03
N ILE A 769 0.15 13.16 -29.84
CA ILE A 769 1.62 12.98 -29.75
C ILE A 769 2.17 13.61 -28.47
N LEU A 770 1.67 14.78 -28.08
CA LEU A 770 2.01 15.47 -26.82
C LEU A 770 1.21 14.94 -25.61
N SER A 771 0.71 13.70 -25.66
CA SER A 771 -0.20 13.15 -24.63
C SER A 771 0.44 12.94 -23.25
N SER A 772 1.77 12.97 -23.16
CA SER A 772 2.52 13.03 -21.89
C SER A 772 2.48 14.40 -21.20
N THR A 773 1.93 15.44 -21.84
CA THR A 773 1.84 16.80 -21.29
C THR A 773 0.40 17.17 -20.90
N GLY A 774 0.17 17.36 -19.60
CA GLY A 774 -1.12 17.75 -19.04
C GLY A 774 -2.08 16.59 -18.75
N SER A 775 -3.03 16.84 -17.84
CA SER A 775 -3.94 15.81 -17.32
C SER A 775 -4.88 15.24 -18.39
N ALA A 776 -5.29 13.98 -18.19
CA ALA A 776 -6.26 13.29 -19.03
C ALA A 776 -7.55 14.09 -19.30
N SER A 777 -8.06 14.80 -18.29
CA SER A 777 -9.24 15.66 -18.42
C SER A 777 -9.01 16.80 -19.42
N VAL A 778 -7.87 17.50 -19.34
CA VAL A 778 -7.54 18.58 -20.28
C VAL A 778 -7.38 18.04 -21.70
N ARG A 779 -6.72 16.88 -21.88
CA ARG A 779 -6.60 16.22 -23.19
C ARG A 779 -7.96 15.87 -23.79
N ALA A 780 -8.87 15.33 -22.99
CA ALA A 780 -10.23 14.98 -23.42
C ALA A 780 -11.10 16.21 -23.74
N ALA A 781 -11.00 17.28 -22.96
CA ALA A 781 -11.68 18.56 -23.23
C ALA A 781 -11.19 19.20 -24.54
N VAL A 782 -9.88 19.23 -24.80
CA VAL A 782 -9.31 19.75 -26.06
C VAL A 782 -9.77 18.91 -27.26
N ALA A 783 -9.82 17.59 -27.15
CA ALA A 783 -10.37 16.73 -28.19
C ALA A 783 -11.85 17.05 -28.49
N SER A 784 -12.67 17.25 -27.45
CA SER A 784 -14.08 17.65 -27.56
C SER A 784 -14.25 19.01 -28.27
N PHE A 785 -13.45 20.03 -27.90
CA PHE A 785 -13.46 21.34 -28.55
C PHE A 785 -13.05 21.26 -30.03
N LEU A 786 -11.99 20.52 -30.37
CA LEU A 786 -11.52 20.37 -31.74
C LEU A 786 -12.54 19.67 -32.64
N LEU A 787 -13.14 18.56 -32.17
CA LEU A 787 -14.19 17.82 -32.90
C LEU A 787 -15.43 18.69 -33.13
N SER A 788 -15.87 19.44 -32.11
CA SER A 788 -17.03 20.35 -32.21
C SER A 788 -16.77 21.51 -33.18
N SER A 789 -15.56 22.08 -33.12
CA SER A 789 -15.13 23.19 -34.00
C SER A 789 -15.02 22.76 -35.46
N ASP A 790 -14.55 21.53 -35.73
CA ASP A 790 -14.46 20.98 -37.07
C ASP A 790 -15.85 20.85 -37.72
N VAL A 791 -16.82 20.26 -37.02
CA VAL A 791 -18.20 20.13 -37.50
C VAL A 791 -18.86 21.49 -37.75
N LEU A 792 -18.72 22.45 -36.82
CA LEU A 792 -19.26 23.80 -36.97
C LEU A 792 -18.62 24.53 -38.17
N THR A 793 -17.31 24.40 -38.36
CA THR A 793 -16.57 24.99 -39.49
C THR A 793 -17.00 24.35 -40.82
N ALA A 794 -17.12 23.02 -40.87
CA ALA A 794 -17.56 22.26 -42.03
C ALA A 794 -18.97 22.69 -42.50
N ILE A 795 -19.91 22.83 -41.58
CA ILE A 795 -21.27 23.31 -41.88
C ILE A 795 -21.24 24.76 -42.37
N SER A 796 -20.45 25.61 -41.72
CA SER A 796 -20.33 27.03 -42.07
C SER A 796 -19.73 27.25 -43.47
N ILE A 797 -18.72 26.46 -43.84
CA ILE A 797 -18.09 26.52 -45.18
C ILE A 797 -19.03 25.97 -46.26
N TYR A 798 -19.69 24.83 -46.03
CA TYR A 798 -20.35 24.10 -47.11
C TYR A 798 -21.86 24.35 -47.25
N PHE A 799 -22.59 24.48 -46.13
CA PHE A 799 -24.06 24.55 -46.14
C PHE A 799 -24.60 25.98 -46.12
N ILE A 800 -24.00 26.88 -45.31
CA ILE A 800 -24.48 28.28 -45.20
C ILE A 800 -24.52 29.00 -46.56
N PRO A 801 -23.49 28.92 -47.45
CA PRO A 801 -23.56 29.57 -48.77
C PRO A 801 -24.71 29.04 -49.64
N LYS A 802 -25.02 27.74 -49.56
CA LYS A 802 -26.14 27.13 -50.29
C LYS A 802 -27.48 27.67 -49.81
N PHE A 803 -27.69 27.73 -48.49
CA PHE A 803 -28.92 28.27 -47.91
C PHE A 803 -29.11 29.77 -48.20
N ILE A 804 -28.05 30.58 -48.16
CA ILE A 804 -28.12 32.01 -48.52
C ILE A 804 -28.56 32.19 -49.99
N ILE A 805 -28.03 31.40 -50.92
CA ILE A 805 -28.41 31.48 -52.34
C ILE A 805 -29.86 31.02 -52.56
N ILE A 806 -30.34 30.02 -51.81
CA ILE A 806 -31.75 29.58 -51.85
C ILE A 806 -32.67 30.67 -51.28
N ALA A 807 -32.35 31.25 -50.12
CA ALA A 807 -33.13 32.32 -49.50
C ALA A 807 -33.24 33.57 -50.40
N LYS A 808 -32.17 33.93 -51.10
CA LYS A 808 -32.14 35.04 -52.07
C LYS A 808 -32.83 34.74 -53.41
N LYS A 809 -33.26 33.50 -53.68
CA LYS A 809 -33.90 33.09 -54.95
C LYS A 809 -35.30 32.49 -54.73
N LYS A 810 -36.26 33.34 -54.36
CA LYS A 810 -37.69 33.07 -54.60
C LYS A 810 -38.02 33.22 -56.10
N PRO A 811 -39.08 32.55 -56.62
CA PRO A 811 -39.10 32.15 -58.03
C PRO A 811 -39.76 33.16 -58.97
N THR A 812 -38.96 33.82 -59.83
CA THR A 812 -39.48 34.37 -61.09
C THR A 812 -39.74 33.21 -62.05
N ALA A 813 -40.99 33.03 -62.49
CA ALA A 813 -41.34 32.00 -63.46
C ALA A 813 -40.71 32.30 -64.82
N LEU A 814 -39.86 31.40 -65.32
CA LEU A 814 -39.18 31.57 -66.62
C LEU A 814 -39.32 30.31 -67.49
N LYS A 815 -40.20 30.47 -68.49
CA LYS A 815 -40.45 29.69 -69.71
C LYS A 815 -39.79 28.30 -69.84
N LYS A 816 -40.64 27.29 -70.07
CA LYS A 816 -40.29 26.15 -70.95
C LYS A 816 -39.70 26.70 -72.25
N VAL A 817 -38.50 26.25 -72.62
CA VAL A 817 -38.01 26.31 -74.01
C VAL A 817 -37.91 24.87 -74.47
N THR A 818 -38.75 24.50 -75.43
CA THR A 818 -38.70 23.20 -76.10
C THR A 818 -37.57 23.23 -77.12
N ILE A 819 -36.63 22.29 -77.05
CA ILE A 819 -35.64 22.10 -78.11
C ILE A 819 -36.21 21.11 -79.12
N SER A 820 -36.86 21.65 -80.15
CA SER A 820 -37.00 20.96 -81.44
C SER A 820 -35.64 21.02 -82.17
N GLY A 821 -35.33 20.00 -82.97
CA GLY A 821 -34.05 19.90 -83.68
C GLY A 821 -34.06 20.45 -85.11
N MET A 822 -33.05 20.01 -85.87
CA MET A 822 -32.77 20.22 -87.31
C MET A 822 -32.00 21.47 -87.75
N SER A 823 -30.98 21.18 -88.57
CA SER A 823 -30.52 21.91 -89.77
C SER A 823 -30.11 23.40 -89.69
N GLY A 824 -28.80 23.65 -89.70
CA GLY A 824 -28.08 23.84 -90.98
C GLY A 824 -27.98 25.24 -91.62
N VAL A 825 -26.74 25.58 -92.00
CA VAL A 825 -26.33 26.34 -93.21
C VAL A 825 -26.47 27.89 -93.22
N SER A 826 -25.30 28.55 -93.18
CA SER A 826 -24.96 29.86 -93.81
C SER A 826 -25.59 31.16 -93.28
N GLY A 827 -25.03 32.30 -93.73
CA GLY A 827 -25.61 33.65 -93.59
C GLY A 827 -24.68 34.67 -92.92
N ALA A 828 -23.87 35.38 -93.70
CA ALA A 828 -22.96 36.41 -93.22
C ALA A 828 -23.60 37.82 -93.17
N SER A 829 -22.90 38.76 -92.51
CA SER A 829 -22.99 40.23 -92.68
C SER A 829 -24.33 40.91 -92.25
N ASP A 830 -24.40 42.21 -91.92
CA ASP A 830 -23.38 43.27 -91.85
C ASP A 830 -23.80 44.39 -90.85
N PHE A 831 -22.97 45.44 -90.69
CA PHE A 831 -23.27 46.84 -90.34
C PHE A 831 -24.02 47.14 -89.00
N SER A 832 -23.51 47.81 -87.96
CA SER A 832 -22.67 49.03 -87.76
C SER A 832 -23.43 50.36 -87.59
N GLN A 833 -22.78 51.35 -86.94
CA GLN A 833 -23.29 52.66 -86.46
C GLN A 833 -24.20 52.62 -85.21
N GLY A 834 -24.22 53.63 -84.31
CA GLY A 834 -23.34 54.81 -84.17
C GLY A 834 -23.91 55.90 -83.23
N GLY A 835 -23.07 56.66 -82.52
CA GLY A 835 -23.45 57.74 -81.56
C GLY A 835 -23.79 57.22 -80.14
N SER A 836 -23.44 57.87 -79.01
CA SER A 836 -23.14 59.27 -78.64
C SER A 836 -24.38 60.20 -78.70
N GLU A 837 -24.62 61.14 -77.78
CA GLU A 837 -23.75 61.74 -76.74
C GLU A 837 -24.56 62.45 -75.60
N ALA A 838 -23.91 62.74 -74.45
CA ALA A 838 -24.16 63.86 -73.48
C ALA A 838 -25.59 64.14 -72.90
N PHE A 839 -25.82 65.05 -71.92
CA PHE A 839 -25.20 65.35 -70.60
C PHE A 839 -26.12 66.35 -69.84
N GLN A 840 -25.96 66.54 -68.51
CA GLN A 840 -26.63 67.59 -67.66
C GLN A 840 -28.18 67.52 -67.50
N SER A 841 -28.85 68.08 -66.48
CA SER A 841 -28.43 68.68 -65.19
C SER A 841 -29.56 68.58 -64.11
N GLU A 842 -29.20 68.68 -62.82
CA GLU A 842 -30.00 69.19 -61.66
C GLU A 842 -31.35 68.52 -61.24
N ALA A 843 -31.82 68.56 -59.97
CA ALA A 843 -31.21 68.98 -58.68
C ALA A 843 -31.91 68.35 -57.45
N GLY A 844 -31.16 68.21 -56.34
CA GLY A 844 -31.67 68.42 -54.96
C GLY A 844 -32.41 67.29 -54.20
N GLY A 845 -32.27 67.29 -52.86
CA GLY A 845 -33.18 66.60 -51.92
C GLY A 845 -32.59 65.42 -51.11
N ARG A 846 -33.03 65.24 -49.84
CA ARG A 846 -32.59 64.15 -48.93
C ARG A 846 -33.78 63.52 -48.16
N ARG A 847 -33.67 62.20 -47.89
CA ARG A 847 -34.37 61.35 -46.88
C ARG A 847 -35.92 61.25 -46.97
N ALA A 848 -36.51 60.14 -47.43
CA ALA A 848 -36.57 58.78 -46.86
C ALA A 848 -37.87 58.45 -46.06
N VAL A 849 -38.19 57.15 -45.99
CA VAL A 849 -39.18 56.44 -45.13
C VAL A 849 -40.62 56.24 -45.64
N ILE A 850 -40.83 55.03 -46.20
CA ILE A 850 -41.94 54.05 -46.04
C ILE A 850 -43.41 54.48 -46.32
N LEU A 851 -44.11 53.58 -47.02
CA LEU A 851 -45.50 53.68 -47.49
C LEU A 851 -46.58 53.51 -46.41
N SER A 852 -47.69 54.23 -46.61
CA SER A 852 -49.06 53.85 -46.22
C SER A 852 -49.73 53.04 -47.35
N GLU A 853 -50.98 52.53 -47.32
CA GLU A 853 -52.10 52.62 -46.38
C GLU A 853 -53.12 51.49 -46.70
N ALA A 854 -53.93 51.05 -45.72
CA ALA A 854 -55.17 50.31 -45.99
C ALA A 854 -56.18 50.35 -44.83
N ASN A 855 -57.31 51.02 -45.07
CA ASN A 855 -58.56 51.05 -44.30
C ASN A 855 -59.27 49.67 -44.20
N ALA A 856 -60.36 49.42 -43.45
CA ALA A 856 -60.96 49.95 -42.20
C ALA A 856 -62.30 49.17 -41.94
N ARG A 857 -62.91 49.31 -40.75
CA ARG A 857 -64.23 48.72 -40.31
C ARG A 857 -64.29 47.18 -40.14
N ALA A 858 -65.15 46.57 -39.29
CA ALA A 858 -65.87 47.04 -38.08
C ALA A 858 -66.52 45.87 -37.26
N LYS A 859 -66.78 46.14 -35.96
CA LYS A 859 -67.80 45.58 -35.00
C LYS A 859 -67.83 44.07 -34.59
N GLU A 860 -67.73 43.87 -33.26
CA GLU A 860 -68.55 43.02 -32.32
C GLU A 860 -68.73 41.49 -32.59
N ILE A 861 -69.09 40.58 -31.66
CA ILE A 861 -69.83 40.60 -30.36
C ILE A 861 -69.14 39.70 -29.28
N GLN A 862 -69.53 39.83 -27.99
CA GLN A 862 -69.09 39.11 -26.77
C GLN A 862 -69.95 37.83 -26.45
N PRO A 863 -70.00 37.14 -25.25
CA PRO A 863 -69.53 37.39 -23.86
C PRO A 863 -68.68 36.19 -23.27
N ALA A 864 -68.57 35.76 -21.98
CA ALA A 864 -69.21 36.07 -20.68
C ALA A 864 -68.38 35.69 -19.40
N ALA A 865 -68.78 36.32 -18.27
CA ALA A 865 -68.72 36.03 -16.82
C ALA A 865 -68.00 34.81 -16.14
N ALA A 866 -67.04 35.15 -15.24
CA ALA A 866 -66.99 34.89 -13.76
C ALA A 866 -66.83 33.45 -13.16
N PRO A 867 -66.45 33.25 -11.85
CA PRO A 867 -66.16 34.23 -10.78
C PRO A 867 -64.88 34.06 -9.86
N SER A 868 -64.40 35.20 -9.34
CA SER A 868 -63.92 35.49 -7.95
C SER A 868 -62.69 34.86 -7.22
N ASN A 869 -61.77 35.76 -6.79
CA ASN A 869 -61.17 35.96 -5.44
C ASN A 869 -60.16 34.93 -4.83
N THR A 870 -59.14 35.27 -4.01
CA THR A 870 -58.38 36.47 -3.51
C THR A 870 -57.24 35.95 -2.56
N LYS A 871 -56.17 36.60 -2.03
CA LYS A 871 -55.53 37.96 -1.89
C LYS A 871 -53.97 37.75 -2.06
N ARG A 872 -52.95 38.60 -1.81
CA ARG A 872 -52.62 40.03 -1.44
C ARG A 872 -51.17 40.29 -1.99
N GLN A 873 -50.76 41.47 -2.48
CA GLN A 873 -49.96 42.57 -1.81
C GLN A 873 -48.89 42.16 -0.76
N VAL A 874 -47.71 42.79 -0.64
CA VAL A 874 -47.25 44.21 -0.80
C VAL A 874 -45.79 44.23 -1.40
N ARG A 875 -45.41 44.95 -2.48
CA ARG A 875 -44.93 46.39 -2.63
C ARG A 875 -43.62 46.71 -1.86
N TRP A 876 -42.59 47.47 -2.33
CA TRP A 876 -41.99 47.90 -3.63
C TRP A 876 -40.67 48.68 -3.33
N VAL A 877 -39.61 48.61 -4.19
CA VAL A 877 -38.59 49.69 -4.50
C VAL A 877 -37.65 50.17 -3.36
N THR A 878 -36.40 50.67 -3.53
CA THR A 878 -35.49 51.08 -4.65
C THR A 878 -34.34 50.07 -4.89
N GLY A 879 -33.44 50.11 -5.91
CA GLY A 879 -33.06 51.11 -6.94
C GLY A 879 -31.56 51.46 -6.80
N TRP A 880 -30.65 50.91 -7.63
CA TRP A 880 -29.97 51.56 -8.80
C TRP A 880 -29.08 52.79 -8.46
N SER A 881 -27.90 53.05 -9.06
CA SER A 881 -26.97 52.31 -9.94
C SER A 881 -25.77 53.22 -10.32
N LYS A 882 -24.54 52.70 -10.54
CA LYS A 882 -23.57 53.03 -11.65
C LYS A 882 -22.06 52.85 -11.35
N ASN A 883 -21.41 52.10 -12.25
CA ASN A 883 -20.15 52.34 -13.00
C ASN A 883 -18.92 53.05 -12.37
N GLY A 884 -17.70 52.56 -12.68
CA GLY A 884 -16.48 53.41 -12.69
C GLY A 884 -15.12 52.68 -12.77
N GLN A 885 -14.63 52.36 -13.97
CA GLN A 885 -13.38 51.64 -14.27
C GLN A 885 -12.06 52.23 -13.74
N SER A 886 -11.01 51.38 -13.80
CA SER A 886 -9.57 51.67 -14.07
C SER A 886 -8.56 51.66 -12.90
N ALA A 887 -7.34 51.25 -13.24
CA ALA A 887 -6.09 51.30 -12.46
C ALA A 887 -4.96 51.76 -13.41
N PRO A 888 -3.84 52.32 -12.91
CA PRO A 888 -2.64 51.47 -12.76
C PRO A 888 -1.68 51.84 -11.59
N SER A 889 -0.61 51.03 -11.48
CA SER A 889 0.59 51.05 -10.60
C SER A 889 1.52 52.29 -10.81
N PRO A 890 2.76 52.46 -10.23
CA PRO A 890 3.67 51.47 -9.57
C PRO A 890 4.69 51.95 -8.46
N ARG A 891 5.65 51.05 -8.11
CA ARG A 891 7.07 51.25 -7.66
C ARG A 891 7.48 51.45 -6.16
N LEU A 892 8.18 50.42 -5.66
CA LEU A 892 9.54 50.38 -5.05
C LEU A 892 10.02 51.41 -3.96
N SER A 893 10.22 50.85 -2.75
CA SER A 893 11.49 50.71 -1.99
C SER A 893 12.17 51.84 -1.18
N LEU A 894 12.70 51.39 -0.01
CA LEU A 894 13.96 51.76 0.70
C LEU A 894 14.02 52.82 1.85
N SER A 895 14.05 52.27 3.08
CA SER A 895 14.97 52.60 4.21
C SER A 895 14.87 53.91 5.02
N LYS A 896 14.95 53.82 6.37
CA LYS A 896 16.17 54.12 7.17
C LYS A 896 16.03 54.01 8.72
N THR A 897 17.17 53.67 9.36
CA THR A 897 17.71 54.06 10.70
C THR A 897 16.97 53.86 12.05
N THR A 898 17.49 52.92 12.85
CA THR A 898 18.35 53.08 14.08
C THR A 898 17.89 53.83 15.38
N PHE A 899 18.21 53.18 16.52
CA PHE A 899 18.27 53.55 17.97
C PHE A 899 18.60 54.99 18.43
N PRO A 900 18.21 55.35 19.68
CA PRO A 900 19.12 55.48 20.87
C PRO A 900 18.59 54.75 22.17
N GLN A 901 19.39 54.20 23.12
CA GLN A 901 20.13 54.79 24.29
C GLN A 901 19.26 55.43 25.42
N HIS A 902 19.54 55.42 26.76
CA HIS A 902 20.55 54.74 27.63
C HIS A 902 20.24 54.89 29.17
N HIS A 903 20.62 53.88 30.00
CA HIS A 903 21.29 53.93 31.35
C HIS A 903 20.74 54.58 32.68
N GLN A 904 21.19 53.95 33.80
CA GLN A 904 21.45 54.45 35.19
C GLN A 904 20.22 54.65 36.15
N LYS A 905 20.31 54.47 37.49
CA LYS A 905 21.43 54.18 38.44
C LYS A 905 20.95 53.69 39.84
N LYS A 906 21.80 52.94 40.58
CA LYS A 906 21.90 52.80 42.08
C LYS A 906 20.63 52.31 42.85
N GLU A 907 20.65 51.65 44.01
CA GLU A 907 21.64 50.99 44.90
C GLU A 907 20.87 49.95 45.79
N GLU A 908 21.33 49.29 46.87
CA GLU A 908 22.50 49.44 47.79
C GLU A 908 22.92 48.04 48.37
N ASP A 909 23.60 48.01 49.54
CA ASP A 909 24.11 46.82 50.27
C ASP A 909 22.99 45.92 50.90
N SER A 910 23.23 44.73 51.48
CA SER A 910 24.45 43.99 51.89
C SER A 910 24.28 42.45 51.66
N ASP A 911 25.13 41.48 52.06
CA ASP A 911 26.22 41.41 53.06
C ASP A 911 27.25 40.27 52.74
N GLU A 912 28.24 40.05 53.61
CA GLU A 912 29.35 39.07 53.49
C GLU A 912 29.03 37.66 54.11
N SER A 913 29.88 36.61 54.10
CA SER A 913 31.29 36.39 53.69
C SER A 913 31.42 34.95 53.09
N SER A 914 32.26 34.59 52.10
CA SER A 914 33.74 34.61 52.02
C SER A 914 34.42 33.94 53.24
N ILE A 915 35.49 33.16 53.11
CA ILE A 915 36.84 33.54 52.66
C ILE A 915 37.57 32.39 51.93
N SER A 916 38.39 32.73 50.94
CA SER A 916 39.35 31.86 50.21
C SER A 916 40.81 32.21 50.60
N ILE A 917 41.82 31.79 49.80
CA ILE A 917 43.26 32.18 49.74
C ILE A 917 44.15 30.91 49.74
N ASN A 918 44.61 30.45 48.56
CA ASN A 918 45.95 30.67 47.94
C ASN A 918 47.06 29.79 48.59
N ASN A 919 48.14 29.35 47.95
CA ASN A 919 48.68 29.42 46.58
C ASN A 919 49.58 28.14 46.39
N ASP A 920 50.37 27.84 45.36
CA ASP A 920 51.12 28.60 44.34
C ASP A 920 51.65 27.60 43.26
N ILE A 921 52.10 28.09 42.08
CA ILE A 921 53.18 27.50 41.21
C ILE A 921 52.94 26.05 40.68
N GLU A 922 52.92 25.71 39.38
CA GLU A 922 53.30 26.34 38.09
C GLU A 922 52.59 25.54 36.94
N SER A 923 52.68 25.74 35.61
CA SER A 923 53.49 26.62 34.72
C SER A 923 52.78 26.86 33.35
N SER A 924 53.57 27.32 32.36
CA SER A 924 53.33 27.53 30.92
C SER A 924 52.52 26.45 30.16
N GLU A 925 51.56 26.77 29.26
CA GLU A 925 51.64 27.59 28.01
C GLU A 925 52.38 26.90 26.83
N GLU A 926 51.96 26.99 25.55
CA GLU A 926 50.66 27.36 24.94
C GLU A 926 50.65 26.98 23.42
N SER A 927 49.48 26.63 22.85
CA SER A 927 49.12 26.81 21.41
C SER A 927 49.97 26.07 20.32
N SER A 928 49.61 26.02 19.02
CA SER A 928 48.30 25.88 18.32
C SER A 928 48.53 25.65 16.80
N HIS A 929 47.46 25.26 16.08
CA HIS A 929 47.28 25.27 14.61
C HIS A 929 48.09 24.37 13.65
N ASP A 930 47.34 23.56 12.91
CA ASP A 930 47.35 23.30 11.44
C ASP A 930 48.66 23.40 10.62
N THR A 931 48.91 22.40 9.75
CA THR A 931 48.72 22.53 8.27
C THR A 931 49.01 21.21 7.52
N GLN A 932 48.49 21.15 6.28
CA GLN A 932 48.40 20.11 5.25
C GLN A 932 49.68 19.32 4.82
N GLN A 933 49.46 18.42 3.85
CA GLN A 933 50.38 17.84 2.84
C GLN A 933 51.18 16.54 3.13
N SER A 934 50.53 15.42 2.83
CA SER A 934 50.84 14.46 1.74
C SER A 934 52.30 14.04 1.40
N GLN A 935 52.41 12.76 0.98
CA GLN A 935 53.53 12.09 0.29
C GLN A 935 54.68 11.55 1.18
N HIS A 936 55.43 10.50 0.80
CA HIS A 936 55.14 9.24 0.07
C HIS A 936 56.44 8.40 0.08
N GLN A 937 56.44 7.16 0.59
CA GLN A 937 57.42 6.08 0.29
C GLN A 937 56.97 4.82 1.06
N LEU A 938 56.84 3.57 0.57
CA LEU A 938 57.43 2.77 -0.53
C LEU A 938 58.33 1.64 0.02
N LYS A 939 57.69 0.50 0.35
CA LYS A 939 58.07 -0.90 0.04
C LYS A 939 56.94 -1.80 0.56
N LEU A 940 56.32 -2.78 -0.14
CA LEU A 940 56.66 -3.62 -1.31
C LEU A 940 57.88 -4.54 -1.06
N GLU A 941 57.80 -5.88 -1.18
CA GLU A 941 56.71 -6.82 -1.58
C GLU A 941 56.36 -7.80 -0.42
N ARG A 942 55.30 -8.64 -0.38
CA ARG A 942 54.62 -9.50 -1.40
C ARG A 942 55.55 -10.60 -1.97
N VAL A 943 55.12 -11.77 -2.45
CA VAL A 943 53.80 -12.39 -2.76
C VAL A 943 53.79 -13.78 -2.01
N GLN A 944 52.67 -14.39 -1.60
CA GLN A 944 51.86 -15.38 -2.35
C GLN A 944 52.60 -16.11 -3.51
N ASP A 945 52.30 -17.38 -3.77
CA ASP A 945 51.41 -17.84 -4.86
C ASP A 945 51.53 -19.38 -4.95
N ASP A 946 50.68 -20.17 -5.61
CA ASP A 946 49.31 -20.04 -6.13
C ASP A 946 48.99 -21.46 -6.71
N SER A 947 48.02 -21.56 -7.62
CA SER A 947 48.20 -22.18 -8.94
C SER A 947 47.39 -23.47 -9.21
N GLN A 948 46.67 -23.61 -10.32
CA GLN A 948 46.09 -22.59 -11.24
C GLN A 948 45.11 -23.25 -12.23
N SER A 949 44.74 -22.53 -13.29
CA SER A 949 44.67 -23.06 -14.68
C SER A 949 43.42 -23.86 -15.11
N GLN A 950 42.89 -23.76 -16.35
CA GLN A 950 42.98 -22.77 -17.45
C GLN A 950 41.79 -23.03 -18.43
N VAL A 951 41.05 -22.02 -18.94
CA VAL A 951 41.19 -21.29 -20.24
C VAL A 951 40.45 -21.87 -21.48
N ASP A 952 39.55 -21.04 -22.02
CA ASP A 952 39.13 -20.78 -23.42
C ASP A 952 38.25 -21.66 -24.37
N ARG A 953 37.27 -20.92 -24.93
CA ARG A 953 36.84 -20.78 -26.35
C ARG A 953 36.37 -21.99 -27.17
N ILE A 954 35.06 -22.23 -27.07
CA ILE A 954 34.05 -22.18 -28.16
C ILE A 954 34.61 -22.12 -29.62
N LYS A 955 34.39 -23.18 -30.43
CA LYS A 955 33.40 -23.16 -31.55
C LYS A 955 33.25 -24.49 -32.34
N HIS A 956 32.01 -24.97 -32.32
CA HIS A 956 31.26 -25.70 -33.37
C HIS A 956 31.60 -27.16 -33.79
N ASP A 957 30.48 -27.85 -34.02
CA ASP A 957 30.19 -28.99 -34.91
C ASP A 957 30.84 -30.37 -34.67
N ALA A 958 30.03 -31.24 -34.06
CA ALA A 958 29.46 -32.46 -34.67
C ALA A 958 30.35 -33.38 -35.54
N SER A 959 30.32 -34.71 -35.40
CA SER A 959 29.53 -35.58 -34.50
C SER A 959 29.94 -37.06 -34.66
N THR A 960 29.61 -37.93 -33.69
CA THR A 960 29.58 -39.42 -33.82
C THR A 960 30.96 -40.11 -34.04
N GLN A 961 31.38 -41.21 -33.40
CA GLN A 961 30.67 -42.46 -33.07
C GLN A 961 31.63 -43.48 -32.38
N LYS A 962 31.09 -44.43 -31.58
CA LYS A 962 31.65 -45.77 -31.18
C LYS A 962 32.95 -45.90 -30.33
N ARG A 963 32.73 -46.45 -29.12
CA ARG A 963 33.26 -47.75 -28.58
C ARG A 963 34.70 -48.21 -28.91
N GLY A 964 35.49 -48.42 -27.85
CA GLY A 964 36.62 -49.38 -27.76
C GLY A 964 37.45 -49.08 -26.48
N ILE A 965 37.35 -49.83 -25.37
CA ILE A 965 37.79 -51.20 -25.06
C ILE A 965 39.31 -51.31 -24.80
N VAL A 966 39.67 -51.45 -23.50
CA VAL A 966 40.76 -52.31 -22.92
C VAL A 966 42.21 -51.98 -23.39
N ALA A 967 43.24 -51.78 -22.55
CA ALA A 967 43.64 -52.56 -21.37
C ALA A 967 44.83 -51.91 -20.60
N LEU A 968 45.01 -52.27 -19.31
CA LEU A 968 46.32 -52.58 -18.64
C LEU A 968 47.40 -51.45 -18.51
N ARG A 969 48.36 -51.45 -17.55
CA ARG A 969 48.53 -52.17 -16.26
C ARG A 969 49.80 -51.66 -15.55
N GLY A 970 49.71 -51.34 -14.25
CA GLY A 970 50.86 -51.22 -13.33
C GLY A 970 51.79 -50.02 -13.56
N ASP A 971 52.76 -49.77 -12.67
CA ASP A 971 52.91 -50.29 -11.30
C ASP A 971 53.92 -49.43 -10.49
N GLU A 972 54.00 -49.67 -9.17
CA GLU A 972 55.13 -49.38 -8.24
C GLU A 972 55.65 -47.93 -8.00
N GLY A 973 55.34 -47.39 -6.81
CA GLY A 973 56.28 -46.74 -5.86
C GLY A 973 56.91 -45.36 -6.18
N ASN A 974 57.69 -44.73 -5.28
CA ASN A 974 57.66 -44.63 -3.80
C ASN A 974 58.63 -43.49 -3.38
N GLU A 975 58.68 -43.10 -2.08
CA GLU A 975 59.71 -42.19 -1.46
C GLU A 975 59.71 -40.71 -1.96
N GLU A 976 59.68 -39.69 -1.07
CA GLU A 976 60.77 -39.09 -0.23
C GLU A 976 61.80 -38.28 -1.05
N GLU A 977 62.35 -37.12 -0.63
CA GLU A 977 62.16 -36.24 0.54
C GLU A 977 62.70 -34.82 0.20
N LYS A 978 62.34 -33.76 0.97
CA LYS A 978 63.12 -32.50 1.14
C LYS A 978 63.43 -31.65 -0.13
N GLU A 979 64.10 -30.49 -0.10
CA GLU A 979 64.01 -29.27 0.75
C GLU A 979 64.47 -28.04 -0.09
N GLU A 980 64.37 -26.83 0.49
CA GLU A 980 65.22 -25.65 0.24
C GLU A 980 65.23 -24.87 -1.11
N LEU A 981 64.77 -23.60 -1.00
CA LEU A 981 65.60 -22.38 -1.12
C LEU A 981 65.91 -21.71 -2.50
N CYS A 982 64.97 -20.83 -2.89
CA CYS A 982 65.19 -19.43 -3.34
C CYS A 982 65.94 -19.05 -4.64
N SER A 983 65.67 -17.80 -5.04
CA SER A 983 66.28 -17.02 -6.13
C SER A 983 65.81 -17.43 -7.55
N SER A 984 65.65 -16.52 -8.52
CA SER A 984 65.79 -15.05 -8.53
C SER A 984 65.06 -14.46 -9.76
N THR A 985 64.87 -13.12 -9.79
CA THR A 985 64.90 -12.20 -10.98
C THR A 985 64.15 -12.60 -12.28
N GLU A 986 63.46 -11.72 -13.02
CA GLU A 986 63.41 -10.24 -13.04
C GLU A 986 62.27 -9.75 -13.96
N SER A 987 62.09 -8.42 -14.08
CA SER A 987 61.74 -7.63 -15.31
C SER A 987 60.78 -8.19 -16.39
N SER A 988 59.89 -7.42 -17.03
CA SER A 988 59.59 -5.97 -16.99
C SER A 988 58.54 -5.62 -18.07
N ASP A 989 57.70 -4.59 -17.81
CA ASP A 989 57.06 -3.68 -18.80
C ASP A 989 56.18 -4.31 -19.93
N GLU A 990 55.36 -3.62 -20.74
CA GLU A 990 55.05 -2.20 -21.01
C GLU A 990 53.50 -1.98 -20.95
N GLN A 991 52.94 -0.87 -20.43
CA GLN A 991 52.49 0.35 -21.15
C GLN A 991 51.42 0.11 -22.27
N PHE A 992 50.34 0.89 -22.50
CA PHE A 992 49.83 2.15 -21.88
C PHE A 992 48.44 2.62 -22.47
N TYR A 993 47.77 3.64 -21.87
CA TYR A 993 46.70 4.57 -22.39
C TYR A 993 45.38 3.91 -22.96
N GLN A 994 44.11 4.35 -22.80
CA GLN A 994 43.40 5.53 -22.22
C GLN A 994 41.88 5.32 -21.99
N ASN A 995 41.30 6.10 -21.04
CA ASN A 995 39.95 6.75 -21.03
C ASN A 995 38.63 5.92 -21.10
N ALA A 996 37.47 6.42 -20.62
CA ALA A 996 37.10 7.43 -19.60
C ALA A 996 35.56 7.49 -19.40
N LYS A 997 35.10 8.11 -18.28
CA LYS A 997 33.69 8.45 -17.87
C LYS A 997 32.85 7.25 -17.37
N ILE A 998 32.21 7.29 -16.18
CA ILE A 998 31.16 8.20 -15.67
C ILE A 998 29.88 8.06 -16.52
N PRO A 999 28.70 7.69 -15.98
CA PRO A 999 28.13 8.04 -14.66
C PRO A 999 28.85 7.47 -13.43
#